data_AF-A0A822A3H8-F1
#
_entry.id   AF-A0A822A3H8-F1
#
_cell.length_a   1.000
_cell.length_b   1.000
_cell.length_c   1.000
_cell.angle_alpha   90.00
_cell.angle_beta   90.00
_cell.angle_gamma   90.00
#
_symmetry.space_group_name_H-M   'P 1'
#
loop_
_entity.id
_entity.type
_entity.pdbx_description
1 polymer ?
#
loop_
_entity_poly.entity_id
_entity_poly.type
_entity_poly.pdbx_seq_one_letter_code
_entity_poly.pdbx_strand_id
1 'polypeptide(L)'
;MLKSVLTKTHSKTIECGSIRATFENGLICSTIELMENALRLNLQRVPCKSYEKLQQWLKVKLDINRHDIKENNFQECKSNGSDDDDDDGYEAPPFYILLKSTEAFQRATARLPLYHVCPQEMLSSSTTGTHMNEKDAWSRHLVLTIPQDSKFMTAKQILNQLTPHVVDCRRFGKRSTKAQPAIQLINMPRDANESFIRQILQSVNPLKISVRQTHQDGTGSSSAHIFFADKQERQQAITILQSDFCQKPIQITVRHRTSHQLVKKQIVPTVTELEGKAPIQNTFLLTATNRESALQIYKDIVPKMDASWKIDGSATVTVTHPHLYPDFDTLIQQIANKFEIQVEQQPIDQKQQKGRSNGGIRCYFNHGTPQKTALAAAMLAQATSPIIIKMINHRQKQLFDELFSTGIIQDWSNKLKLETIKKEKYVTWIEIRGPQVQQGQLMRQIADYSDTFDERFRVLELNSTTANFFGRKKLADSQLQALADTWINWGCHVTYMSKTKSIVIYAEPATQQKFIDSCETEIKQILSKLSIDGNIIRDKKKCVFCGKTSYSTNTLRACGHAYCRCASTFLLQTFPLKCKESKCKMNIDMDDLFEIFQDREELMSACKKSIQIYLKKNSSLNDQVFCPNATCIGLITRNCGYQTCLTCGRDVCPSCSLIDDELHQGRTCDERNMVHKMGDFLPNLFKAAEKFARDNWTTQTPPIIRIDYNMSLADQCPSLKRFYKGVETLGQPSPPDMARGFFTFHGTAPTSIKPICVNGFDPSRRAGQACGVGEYFGVTAAVSHGYSCRGSAQGPFSMIIAFLLNCPQLSTRPGFCHVMNNPRDWSHAFNLPVVVVSYGIQTTCPSPLDN
;
A
#
# COMPACT_ATOMS: atom_id res chain seq x y z
N MET A 1 -4.80 6.15 57.08
CA MET A 1 -3.68 6.11 56.10
C MET A 1 -3.27 4.69 55.65
N LEU A 2 -4.06 3.62 55.90
CA LEU A 2 -3.67 2.24 55.52
C LEU A 2 -4.47 1.64 54.35
N LYS A 3 -5.43 2.37 53.77
CA LYS A 3 -6.23 1.91 52.61
C LYS A 3 -5.56 2.15 51.24
N SER A 4 -4.47 2.91 51.16
CA SER A 4 -3.77 3.21 49.90
C SER A 4 -2.61 2.26 49.59
N VAL A 5 -2.27 1.32 50.48
CA VAL A 5 -1.12 0.40 50.32
C VAL A 5 -1.55 -1.02 49.88
N LEU A 6 -2.85 -1.35 49.89
CA LEU A 6 -3.36 -2.70 49.62
C LEU A 6 -3.97 -2.91 48.23
N THR A 7 -4.12 -1.87 47.40
CA THR A 7 -4.33 -2.07 45.95
C THR A 7 -2.97 -2.22 45.29
N LYS A 8 -2.43 -3.44 45.23
CA LYS A 8 -1.35 -3.77 44.28
C LYS A 8 -1.93 -3.62 42.87
N THR A 9 -1.95 -2.40 42.35
CA THR A 9 -2.14 -2.15 40.92
C THR A 9 -0.90 -2.70 40.22
N HIS A 10 -1.00 -3.93 39.74
CA HIS A 10 0.02 -4.53 38.87
C HIS A 10 0.04 -3.75 37.56
N SER A 11 0.89 -2.74 37.48
CA SER A 11 1.17 -2.04 36.24
C SER A 11 2.20 -2.82 35.43
N LYS A 12 2.03 -2.86 34.12
CA LYS A 12 3.00 -3.44 33.20
C LYS A 12 3.27 -2.51 32.04
N THR A 13 4.55 -2.40 31.68
CA THR A 13 4.98 -1.60 30.54
C THR A 13 5.07 -2.49 29.31
N ILE A 14 4.44 -2.05 28.21
CA ILE A 14 4.44 -2.77 26.93
C ILE A 14 4.82 -1.79 25.81
N GLU A 15 5.71 -2.21 24.93
CA GLU A 15 6.14 -1.45 23.78
C GLU A 15 5.23 -1.74 22.57
N CYS A 16 4.57 -0.70 22.07
CA CYS A 16 3.68 -0.71 20.91
C CYS A 16 4.26 0.17 19.82
N GLY A 17 5.14 -0.40 18.99
CA GLY A 17 5.85 0.34 17.97
C GLY A 17 6.73 1.44 18.56
N SER A 18 6.46 2.69 18.19
CA SER A 18 7.22 3.85 18.66
C SER A 18 6.76 4.37 20.03
N ILE A 19 5.78 3.72 20.68
CA ILE A 19 5.25 4.13 22.00
C ILE A 19 5.53 3.03 23.01
N ARG A 20 6.18 3.37 24.11
CA ARG A 20 6.22 2.58 25.33
C ARG A 20 5.07 3.04 26.23
N ALA A 21 4.14 2.16 26.55
CA ALA A 21 2.97 2.51 27.35
C ALA A 21 2.90 1.67 28.64
N THR A 22 2.48 2.29 29.73
CA THR A 22 2.21 1.61 31.01
C THR A 22 0.72 1.33 31.12
N PHE A 23 0.39 0.08 31.41
CA PHE A 23 -0.98 -0.41 31.51
C PHE A 23 -1.30 -0.88 32.93
N GLU A 24 -2.49 -0.53 33.39
CA GLU A 24 -3.10 -1.04 34.61
C GLU A 24 -4.13 -2.14 34.29
N ASN A 25 -4.61 -2.83 35.33
CA ASN A 25 -5.65 -3.86 35.22
C ASN A 25 -6.85 -3.39 34.39
N GLY A 26 -7.30 -4.25 33.48
CA GLY A 26 -8.29 -3.94 32.44
C GLY A 26 -7.68 -3.37 31.17
N LEU A 27 -6.36 -3.51 31.00
CA LEU A 27 -5.56 -2.93 29.90
C LEU A 27 -5.78 -1.42 29.77
N ILE A 28 -5.79 -0.71 30.90
CA ILE A 28 -5.99 0.74 30.92
C ILE A 28 -4.63 1.41 30.78
N CYS A 29 -4.38 2.10 29.66
CA CYS A 29 -3.15 2.87 29.47
C CYS A 29 -3.17 4.09 30.40
N SER A 30 -2.16 4.20 31.29
CA SER A 30 -2.03 5.28 32.27
C SER A 30 -0.96 6.30 31.90
N THR A 31 0.14 5.86 31.28
CA THR A 31 1.22 6.75 30.79
C THR A 31 1.78 6.23 29.48
N ILE A 32 2.29 7.16 28.66
CA ILE A 32 3.00 6.85 27.42
C ILE A 32 4.34 7.59 27.37
N GLU A 33 5.32 6.97 26.76
CA GLU A 33 6.63 7.52 26.44
C GLU A 33 6.90 7.23 24.96
N LEU A 34 7.27 8.25 24.18
CA LEU A 34 7.70 8.06 22.80
C LEU A 34 9.12 7.51 22.84
N MET A 35 9.31 6.31 22.28
CA MET A 35 10.62 5.67 22.25
C MET A 35 11.54 6.38 21.26
N GLU A 36 12.84 6.40 21.54
CA GLU A 36 13.85 7.08 20.71
C GLU A 36 13.82 6.63 19.23
N ASN A 37 13.42 5.39 18.95
CA ASN A 37 13.17 4.86 17.60
C ASN A 37 12.08 5.62 16.80
N ALA A 38 11.31 6.50 17.44
CA ALA A 38 10.36 7.41 16.79
C ALA A 38 11.05 8.48 15.93
N LEU A 39 12.31 8.83 16.24
CA LEU A 39 13.11 9.82 15.52
C LEU A 39 13.95 9.19 14.40
N ARG A 40 13.57 7.99 13.96
CA ARG A 40 14.29 7.21 12.96
C ARG A 40 13.74 7.45 11.56
N LEU A 41 14.62 7.88 10.66
CA LEU A 41 14.37 7.93 9.21
C LEU A 41 14.96 6.68 8.58
N ASN A 42 14.16 5.92 7.85
CA ASN A 42 14.66 4.85 7.00
C ASN A 42 14.81 5.42 5.59
N LEU A 43 16.04 5.43 5.09
CA LEU A 43 16.42 6.00 3.81
C LEU A 43 16.77 4.91 2.80
N GLN A 44 16.49 5.15 1.53
CA GLN A 44 16.91 4.34 0.40
C GLN A 44 17.38 5.24 -0.74
N ARG A 45 18.21 4.68 -1.63
CA ARG A 45 18.59 5.32 -2.89
C ARG A 45 19.25 6.67 -2.74
N VAL A 46 19.96 6.87 -1.63
CA VAL A 46 20.69 8.11 -1.39
C VAL A 46 21.96 8.06 -2.27
N PRO A 47 22.23 9.07 -3.11
CA PRO A 47 23.33 9.03 -4.08
C PRO A 47 24.67 9.32 -3.41
N CYS A 48 25.11 8.46 -2.49
CA CYS A 48 26.34 8.62 -1.75
C CYS A 48 27.09 7.30 -1.57
N LYS A 49 28.40 7.31 -1.85
CA LYS A 49 29.32 6.18 -1.63
C LYS A 49 30.04 6.22 -0.27
N SER A 50 30.20 7.42 0.30
CA SER A 50 30.91 7.69 1.56
C SER A 50 30.06 8.48 2.55
N TYR A 51 30.44 8.42 3.82
CA TYR A 51 29.73 9.09 4.91
C TYR A 51 29.83 10.61 4.81
N GLU A 52 30.94 11.16 4.30
CA GLU A 52 31.08 12.60 4.05
C GLU A 52 30.08 13.11 3.00
N LYS A 53 29.94 12.39 1.88
CA LYS A 53 28.94 12.72 0.85
C LYS A 53 27.51 12.59 1.39
N LEU A 54 27.26 11.62 2.27
CA LEU A 54 25.99 11.50 2.97
C LEU A 54 25.72 12.74 3.84
N GLN A 55 26.68 13.20 4.64
CA GLN A 55 26.52 14.39 5.49
C GLN A 55 26.22 15.65 4.66
N GLN A 56 26.91 15.83 3.54
CA GLN A 56 26.66 16.94 2.63
C GLN A 56 25.24 16.84 2.03
N TRP A 57 24.82 15.64 1.61
CA TRP A 57 23.48 15.41 1.10
C TRP A 57 22.40 15.72 2.15
N LEU A 58 22.56 15.22 3.39
CA LEU A 58 21.63 15.48 4.49
C LEU A 58 21.51 16.97 4.82
N LYS A 59 22.64 17.69 4.82
CA LYS A 59 22.65 19.13 5.06
C LYS A 59 21.95 19.89 3.94
N VAL A 60 22.29 19.61 2.68
CA VAL A 60 21.76 20.35 1.52
C VAL A 60 20.30 20.00 1.24
N LYS A 61 19.90 18.73 1.36
CA LYS A 61 18.56 18.26 1.00
C LYS A 61 17.59 18.28 2.17
N LEU A 62 18.03 17.92 3.37
CA LEU A 62 17.15 17.72 4.52
C LEU A 62 17.33 18.74 5.65
N ASP A 63 18.32 19.64 5.55
CA ASP A 63 18.68 20.58 6.64
C ASP A 63 19.14 19.88 7.93
N ILE A 64 19.83 18.75 7.78
CA ILE A 64 20.29 17.92 8.89
C ILE A 64 21.81 17.98 8.98
N ASN A 65 22.29 18.44 10.13
CA ASN A 65 23.72 18.52 10.41
C ASN A 65 24.19 17.28 11.18
N ARG A 66 25.51 17.06 11.22
CA ARG A 66 26.14 15.94 11.96
C ARG A 66 25.72 15.89 13.43
N HIS A 67 25.45 17.04 14.04
CA HIS A 67 25.09 17.16 15.45
C HIS A 67 23.66 16.72 15.73
N ASP A 68 22.77 16.79 14.73
CA ASP A 68 21.38 16.32 14.79
C ASP A 68 21.30 14.78 14.73
N ILE A 69 22.33 14.11 14.21
CA ILE A 69 22.41 12.65 14.04
C ILE A 69 22.88 12.02 15.35
N LYS A 70 22.07 11.11 15.90
CA LYS A 70 22.41 10.29 17.08
C LYS A 70 23.21 9.06 16.67
N GLU A 71 22.64 8.29 15.73
CA GLU A 71 23.23 7.07 15.18
C GLU A 71 22.74 6.86 13.75
N ASN A 72 23.43 6.01 13.00
CA ASN A 72 23.01 5.52 11.70
C ASN A 72 23.72 4.20 11.41
N ASN A 73 23.19 3.40 10.49
CA ASN A 73 23.83 2.16 10.03
C ASN A 73 24.30 2.24 8.57
N PHE A 74 24.63 3.45 8.09
CA PHE A 74 25.14 3.65 6.74
C PHE A 74 26.47 2.87 6.56
N GLN A 75 26.56 2.11 5.48
CA GLN A 75 27.77 1.36 5.14
C GLN A 75 28.42 1.99 3.91
N GLU A 76 29.69 2.38 4.07
CA GLU A 76 30.48 2.90 2.95
C GLU A 76 30.79 1.80 1.94
N CYS A 77 30.79 2.16 0.67
CA CYS A 77 31.15 1.24 -0.40
C CYS A 77 32.67 1.00 -0.37
N LYS A 78 33.10 -0.21 -0.01
CA LYS A 78 34.50 -0.63 -0.14
C LYS A 78 34.75 -1.02 -1.59
N SER A 79 35.38 -0.15 -2.38
CA SER A 79 35.77 -0.46 -3.75
C SER A 79 36.81 -1.57 -3.77
N ASN A 80 36.50 -2.69 -4.44
CA ASN A 80 37.51 -3.61 -4.96
C ASN A 80 37.77 -3.21 -6.42
N GLY A 81 38.77 -2.35 -6.64
CA GLY A 81 39.60 -2.32 -7.84
C GLY A 81 38.94 -2.27 -9.23
N SER A 82 38.00 -1.36 -9.48
CA SER A 82 37.74 -0.89 -10.84
C SER A 82 37.53 0.62 -10.83
N ASP A 83 38.46 1.35 -11.45
CA ASP A 83 38.52 2.81 -11.60
C ASP A 83 37.39 3.36 -12.50
N ASP A 84 36.13 2.99 -12.22
CA ASP A 84 34.93 3.66 -12.76
C ASP A 84 34.40 4.62 -11.67
N ASP A 85 35.18 5.65 -11.37
CA ASP A 85 34.92 6.57 -10.25
C ASP A 85 33.76 7.55 -10.49
N ASP A 86 33.21 7.62 -11.70
CA ASP A 86 32.11 8.53 -12.07
C ASP A 86 30.84 7.82 -12.57
N ASP A 87 30.41 6.74 -11.90
CA ASP A 87 29.03 6.27 -12.08
C ASP A 87 28.06 7.17 -11.28
N ASP A 88 27.52 8.19 -11.96
CA ASP A 88 26.40 9.07 -11.54
C ASP A 88 25.10 8.33 -11.16
N GLY A 89 25.12 6.99 -11.20
CA GLY A 89 24.04 6.08 -10.85
C GLY A 89 24.20 5.33 -9.53
N TYR A 90 25.27 5.52 -8.74
CA TYR A 90 25.42 4.79 -7.48
C TYR A 90 24.40 5.25 -6.43
N GLU A 91 23.62 4.30 -5.93
CA GLU A 91 22.60 4.47 -4.90
C GLU A 91 22.95 3.62 -3.67
N ALA A 92 23.02 4.26 -2.50
CA ALA A 92 23.32 3.56 -1.26
C ALA A 92 22.25 2.48 -0.95
N PRO A 93 22.66 1.30 -0.46
CA PRO A 93 21.74 0.30 0.08
C PRO A 93 20.87 0.91 1.18
N PRO A 94 19.63 0.42 1.41
CA PRO A 94 18.76 0.95 2.45
C PRO A 94 19.44 1.00 3.82
N PHE A 95 19.34 2.14 4.49
CA PHE A 95 19.93 2.39 5.80
C PHE A 95 19.01 3.29 6.63
N TYR A 96 19.29 3.46 7.91
CA TYR A 96 18.54 4.32 8.80
C TYR A 96 19.44 5.38 9.42
N ILE A 97 18.80 6.50 9.79
CA ILE A 97 19.37 7.57 10.58
C ILE A 97 18.45 7.81 11.76
N LEU A 98 18.99 7.78 12.97
CA LEU A 98 18.30 8.19 14.19
C LEU A 98 18.69 9.62 14.52
N LEU A 99 17.69 10.48 14.69
CA LEU A 99 17.89 11.90 15.03
C LEU A 99 17.79 12.10 16.54
N LYS A 100 18.51 13.10 17.05
CA LYS A 100 18.55 13.42 18.50
C LYS A 100 17.32 14.16 19.01
N SER A 101 16.59 14.86 18.14
CA SER A 101 15.46 15.70 18.54
C SER A 101 14.28 15.61 17.56
N THR A 102 13.08 15.90 18.08
CA THR A 102 11.83 15.94 17.31
C THR A 102 11.84 17.05 16.26
N GLU A 103 12.47 18.18 16.55
CA GLU A 103 12.59 19.31 15.62
C GLU A 103 13.46 18.94 14.41
N ALA A 104 14.57 18.23 14.63
CA ALA A 104 15.40 17.73 13.54
C ALA A 104 14.62 16.73 12.66
N PHE A 105 13.85 15.84 13.28
CA PHE A 105 13.00 14.89 12.55
C PHE A 105 11.91 15.58 11.71
N GLN A 106 11.27 16.62 12.25
CA GLN A 106 10.28 17.40 11.51
C GLN A 106 10.89 18.18 10.33
N ARG A 107 12.06 18.81 10.51
CA ARG A 107 12.78 19.47 9.40
C ARG A 107 13.13 18.50 8.28
N ALA A 108 13.67 17.34 8.66
CA ALA A 108 14.04 16.31 7.70
C ALA A 108 12.82 15.79 6.92
N THR A 109 11.75 15.41 7.62
CA THR A 109 10.54 14.85 6.99
C THR A 109 9.81 15.85 6.10
N ALA A 110 9.83 17.14 6.43
CA ALA A 110 9.23 18.18 5.60
C ALA A 110 9.95 18.37 4.25
N ARG A 111 11.25 18.06 4.18
CA ARG A 111 12.08 18.23 2.97
C ARG A 111 12.43 16.91 2.29
N LEU A 112 12.18 15.76 2.93
CA LEU A 112 12.54 14.44 2.44
C LEU A 112 11.64 14.03 1.27
N PRO A 113 12.18 13.88 0.05
CA PRO A 113 11.39 13.36 -1.05
C PRO A 113 10.97 11.92 -0.76
N LEU A 114 9.71 11.60 -1.02
CA LEU A 114 9.10 10.31 -0.67
C LEU A 114 9.81 9.10 -1.32
N TYR A 115 10.53 9.32 -2.42
CA TYR A 115 11.30 8.28 -3.11
C TYR A 115 12.56 7.83 -2.35
N HIS A 116 13.07 8.67 -1.45
CA HIS A 116 14.16 8.33 -0.55
C HIS A 116 13.68 7.65 0.73
N VAL A 117 12.37 7.49 0.96
CA VAL A 117 11.83 6.81 2.15
C VAL A 117 11.81 5.30 1.93
N CYS A 118 12.42 4.56 2.85
CA CYS A 118 12.40 3.09 2.85
C CYS A 118 11.25 2.57 3.75
N PRO A 119 10.29 1.80 3.22
CA PRO A 119 9.25 1.16 4.02
C PRO A 119 9.85 0.17 5.05
N GLN A 120 9.29 0.12 6.27
CA GLN A 120 9.83 -0.69 7.38
C GLN A 120 9.99 -2.19 7.07
N GLU A 121 9.22 -2.74 6.11
CA GLU A 121 9.23 -4.17 5.78
C GLU A 121 10.49 -4.64 5.03
N MET A 122 11.25 -3.73 4.41
CA MET A 122 12.49 -4.03 3.66
C MET A 122 13.68 -4.41 4.55
N LEU A 123 13.60 -4.22 5.86
CA LEU A 123 14.73 -4.46 6.78
C LEU A 123 14.93 -5.94 7.14
N SER A 124 14.05 -6.84 6.67
CA SER A 124 14.08 -8.26 7.05
C SER A 124 14.59 -9.24 5.97
N SER A 125 14.95 -8.78 4.77
CA SER A 125 15.47 -9.66 3.71
C SER A 125 16.82 -9.20 3.15
N SER A 126 17.73 -10.15 3.05
CA SER A 126 19.12 -10.06 2.58
C SER A 126 19.35 -9.27 1.27
N THR A 127 20.37 -8.42 1.30
CA THR A 127 21.32 -8.01 0.23
C THR A 127 20.83 -7.50 -1.12
N THR A 128 19.54 -7.33 -1.38
CA THR A 128 19.06 -6.61 -2.58
C THR A 128 17.89 -5.70 -2.21
N GLY A 129 18.16 -4.39 -2.04
CA GLY A 129 17.22 -3.38 -1.55
C GLY A 129 16.04 -3.06 -2.49
N THR A 130 15.23 -4.06 -2.85
CA THR A 130 14.19 -3.89 -3.88
C THR A 130 12.88 -4.64 -3.69
N HIS A 131 12.64 -5.34 -2.58
CA HIS A 131 11.42 -6.12 -2.43
C HIS A 131 10.43 -5.47 -1.44
N MET A 132 9.55 -4.63 -1.99
CA MET A 132 8.20 -4.50 -1.42
C MET A 132 7.52 -5.86 -1.52
N ASN A 133 6.76 -6.25 -0.49
CA ASN A 133 5.90 -7.43 -0.60
C ASN A 133 4.91 -7.23 -1.76
N GLU A 134 4.58 -8.30 -2.50
CA GLU A 134 3.71 -8.22 -3.69
C GLU A 134 2.41 -7.47 -3.40
N LYS A 135 1.84 -7.68 -2.21
CA LYS A 135 0.61 -7.04 -1.74
C LYS A 135 0.69 -5.51 -1.63
N ASP A 136 1.85 -4.96 -1.27
CA ASP A 136 2.02 -3.52 -1.12
C ASP A 136 2.31 -2.82 -2.45
N ALA A 137 2.73 -3.59 -3.46
CA ALA A 137 2.90 -3.11 -4.83
C ALA A 137 1.56 -3.00 -5.59
N TRP A 138 0.54 -3.75 -5.17
CA TRP A 138 -0.79 -3.71 -5.81
C TRP A 138 -1.39 -2.30 -5.77
N SER A 139 -1.83 -1.83 -6.95
CA SER A 139 -2.37 -0.48 -7.19
C SER A 139 -1.33 0.66 -7.15
N ARG A 140 -0.04 0.34 -7.03
CA ARG A 140 1.07 1.32 -7.10
C ARG A 140 2.01 1.08 -8.27
N HIS A 141 2.05 -0.13 -8.81
CA HIS A 141 2.87 -0.47 -9.96
C HIS A 141 2.17 -0.15 -11.28
N LEU A 142 2.89 0.56 -12.15
CA LEU A 142 2.49 0.89 -13.50
C LEU A 142 3.54 0.42 -14.48
N VAL A 143 3.13 0.00 -15.66
CA VAL A 143 4.00 -0.34 -16.77
C VAL A 143 3.88 0.76 -17.83
N LEU A 144 4.94 1.53 -18.01
CA LEU A 144 5.06 2.55 -19.04
C LEU A 144 5.78 1.97 -20.26
N THR A 145 5.14 2.01 -21.42
CA THR A 145 5.70 1.57 -22.69
C THR A 145 5.86 2.78 -23.61
N ILE A 146 7.12 3.09 -23.95
CA ILE A 146 7.49 4.19 -24.84
C ILE A 146 7.74 3.62 -26.25
N PRO A 147 7.11 4.19 -27.31
CA PRO A 147 7.32 3.78 -28.69
C PRO A 147 8.77 3.85 -29.16
N GLN A 148 9.08 3.10 -30.23
CA GLN A 148 10.44 2.94 -30.73
C GLN A 148 11.01 4.21 -31.37
N ASP A 149 10.15 5.04 -31.97
CA ASP A 149 10.53 6.28 -32.67
C ASP A 149 10.67 7.48 -31.73
N SER A 150 10.29 7.33 -30.46
CA SER A 150 10.42 8.37 -29.45
C SER A 150 11.88 8.52 -29.01
N LYS A 151 12.26 9.75 -28.63
CA LYS A 151 13.60 10.08 -28.12
C LYS A 151 13.99 9.14 -26.96
N PHE A 152 15.24 8.65 -26.97
CA PHE A 152 15.71 7.78 -25.89
C PHE A 152 15.65 8.48 -24.53
N MET A 153 15.02 7.82 -23.56
CA MET A 153 14.94 8.27 -22.18
C MET A 153 15.51 7.23 -21.21
N THR A 154 16.24 7.71 -20.22
CA THR A 154 16.73 6.91 -19.10
C THR A 154 15.67 6.82 -18.00
N ALA A 155 15.74 5.78 -17.16
CA ALA A 155 14.85 5.63 -16.02
C ALA A 155 14.93 6.83 -15.06
N LYS A 156 16.13 7.40 -14.86
CA LYS A 156 16.37 8.60 -14.05
C LYS A 156 15.69 9.84 -14.63
N GLN A 157 15.70 10.02 -15.95
CA GLN A 157 14.99 11.13 -16.60
C GLN A 157 13.48 11.01 -16.44
N ILE A 158 12.91 9.80 -16.62
CA ILE A 158 11.48 9.54 -16.42
C ILE A 158 11.09 9.78 -14.96
N LEU A 159 11.89 9.30 -14.01
CA LEU A 159 11.68 9.52 -12.59
C LEU A 159 11.65 11.02 -12.24
N ASN A 160 12.61 11.78 -12.74
CA ASN A 160 12.67 13.23 -12.51
C ASN A 160 11.46 13.97 -13.09
N GLN A 161 10.96 13.56 -14.27
CA GLN A 161 9.77 14.17 -14.87
C GLN A 161 8.47 13.84 -14.15
N LEU A 162 8.40 12.64 -13.54
CA LEU A 162 7.20 12.18 -12.83
C LEU A 162 7.24 12.43 -11.31
N THR A 163 8.28 13.09 -10.81
CA THR A 163 8.35 13.55 -9.41
C THR A 163 7.31 14.66 -9.19
N PRO A 164 6.52 14.66 -8.10
CA PRO A 164 6.64 13.82 -6.89
C PRO A 164 5.80 12.52 -6.90
N HIS A 165 5.16 12.16 -8.01
CA HIS A 165 4.20 11.06 -8.09
C HIS A 165 4.83 9.66 -8.15
N VAL A 166 6.12 9.55 -8.50
CA VAL A 166 6.85 8.28 -8.64
C VAL A 166 7.99 8.19 -7.66
N VAL A 167 8.13 7.03 -7.01
CA VAL A 167 9.24 6.70 -6.09
C VAL A 167 10.30 5.79 -6.68
N ASP A 168 9.96 5.03 -7.71
CA ASP A 168 10.88 4.13 -8.41
C ASP A 168 10.54 4.08 -9.90
N CYS A 169 11.56 4.05 -10.74
CA CYS A 169 11.43 3.75 -12.15
C CYS A 169 12.53 2.74 -12.51
N ARG A 170 12.12 1.55 -12.95
CA ARG A 170 13.03 0.50 -13.44
C ARG A 170 12.73 0.20 -14.87
N ARG A 171 13.77 -0.14 -15.63
CA ARG A 171 13.63 -0.50 -17.03
C ARG A 171 13.57 -2.02 -17.19
N PHE A 172 12.61 -2.53 -17.96
CA PHE A 172 12.58 -3.91 -18.39
C PHE A 172 13.54 -4.11 -19.58
N GLY A 173 14.44 -5.10 -19.47
CA GLY A 173 15.38 -5.47 -20.52
C GLY A 173 16.57 -4.51 -20.72
N LYS A 174 17.73 -5.07 -21.08
CA LYS A 174 18.93 -4.30 -21.40
C LYS A 174 18.84 -3.77 -22.85
N ARG A 175 18.59 -2.47 -23.09
CA ARG A 175 19.08 -1.87 -24.35
C ARG A 175 20.60 -1.86 -24.23
N SER A 176 21.27 -2.52 -25.15
CA SER A 176 22.68 -2.19 -25.37
C SER A 176 22.74 -0.78 -25.95
N THR A 177 23.62 0.08 -25.43
CA THR A 177 23.97 1.35 -26.07
C THR A 177 24.40 1.15 -27.54
N LYS A 178 24.87 -0.05 -27.89
CA LYS A 178 25.19 -0.48 -29.26
C LYS A 178 23.98 -0.62 -30.21
N ALA A 179 22.75 -0.54 -29.70
CA ALA A 179 21.53 -0.59 -30.52
C ALA A 179 20.95 0.82 -30.80
N GLN A 180 21.63 1.89 -30.41
CA GLN A 180 21.23 3.27 -30.69
C GLN A 180 21.73 3.74 -32.06
N PRO A 181 21.09 4.79 -32.65
CA PRO A 181 21.66 5.48 -33.80
C PRO A 181 23.09 5.93 -33.49
N ALA A 182 24.05 5.53 -34.33
CA ALA A 182 25.45 5.78 -34.09
C ALA A 182 26.16 6.26 -35.35
N ILE A 183 27.28 6.95 -35.15
CA ILE A 183 28.24 7.27 -36.20
C ILE A 183 29.62 6.73 -35.82
N GLN A 184 30.38 6.44 -36.86
CA GLN A 184 31.78 6.14 -36.78
C GLN A 184 32.57 7.29 -37.38
N LEU A 185 33.42 7.89 -36.56
CA LEU A 185 34.39 8.89 -36.96
C LEU A 185 35.77 8.22 -37.02
N ILE A 186 36.40 8.23 -38.19
CA ILE A 186 37.76 7.69 -38.40
C ILE A 186 38.70 8.81 -38.84
N ASN A 187 40.01 8.53 -38.84
CA ASN A 187 41.03 9.45 -39.31
C ASN A 187 41.15 10.73 -38.46
N MET A 188 40.90 10.63 -37.15
CA MET A 188 41.00 11.76 -36.21
C MET A 188 42.43 11.96 -35.68
N PRO A 189 42.75 13.15 -35.13
CA PRO A 189 43.98 13.40 -34.38
C PRO A 189 44.18 12.37 -33.27
N ARG A 190 45.43 11.99 -32.99
CA ARG A 190 45.73 10.98 -31.96
C ARG A 190 45.36 11.44 -30.54
N ASP A 191 45.52 12.73 -30.28
CA ASP A 191 45.17 13.43 -29.04
C ASP A 191 43.67 13.72 -28.91
N ALA A 192 42.86 13.43 -29.94
CA ALA A 192 41.41 13.53 -29.85
C ALA A 192 40.91 12.62 -28.72
N ASN A 193 40.26 13.24 -27.75
CA ASN A 193 39.63 12.59 -26.62
C ASN A 193 38.13 12.90 -26.62
N GLU A 194 37.40 12.35 -25.65
CA GLU A 194 35.96 12.58 -25.53
C GLU A 194 35.62 14.08 -25.42
N SER A 195 36.37 14.84 -24.62
CA SER A 195 36.15 16.28 -24.42
C SER A 195 36.28 17.08 -25.71
N PHE A 196 37.27 16.76 -26.54
CA PHE A 196 37.46 17.37 -27.86
C PHE A 196 36.26 17.13 -28.79
N ILE A 197 35.75 15.91 -28.82
CA ILE A 197 34.57 15.55 -29.64
C ILE A 197 33.31 16.24 -29.11
N ARG A 198 33.15 16.33 -27.78
CA ARG A 198 32.03 17.07 -27.16
C ARG A 198 32.10 18.57 -27.45
N GLN A 199 33.29 19.14 -27.57
CA GLN A 199 33.48 20.54 -27.94
C GLN A 199 33.05 20.82 -29.39
N ILE A 200 33.32 19.91 -30.32
CA ILE A 200 32.87 20.05 -31.71
C ILE A 200 31.35 19.87 -31.79
N LEU A 201 30.81 18.90 -31.06
CA LEU A 201 29.39 18.58 -31.05
C LEU A 201 28.59 19.41 -30.03
N GLN A 202 29.01 20.61 -29.61
CA GLN A 202 28.33 21.38 -28.55
C GLN A 202 26.82 21.59 -28.76
N SER A 203 26.36 21.65 -30.02
CA SER A 203 24.95 21.83 -30.38
C SER A 203 24.13 20.54 -30.37
N VAL A 204 24.76 19.39 -30.12
CA VAL A 204 24.13 18.06 -29.99
C VAL A 204 24.60 17.45 -28.67
N ASN A 205 23.81 16.57 -28.04
CA ASN A 205 24.24 15.93 -26.79
C ASN A 205 24.46 14.42 -26.97
N PRO A 206 25.69 13.96 -27.30
CA PRO A 206 25.97 12.55 -27.48
C PRO A 206 25.75 11.74 -26.20
N LEU A 207 25.02 10.63 -26.30
CA LEU A 207 24.77 9.70 -25.18
C LEU A 207 26.05 9.03 -24.69
N LYS A 208 26.91 8.61 -25.62
CA LYS A 208 28.20 7.99 -25.32
C LYS A 208 29.17 8.22 -26.46
N ILE A 209 30.42 8.51 -26.12
CA ILE A 209 31.54 8.59 -27.05
C ILE A 209 32.55 7.53 -26.63
N SER A 210 32.96 6.67 -27.56
CA SER A 210 34.01 5.68 -27.32
C SER A 210 35.14 5.92 -28.30
N VAL A 211 36.24 6.47 -27.79
CA VAL A 211 37.45 6.72 -28.60
C VAL A 211 38.37 5.52 -28.51
N ARG A 212 38.86 5.05 -29.66
CA ARG A 212 39.88 4.01 -29.78
C ARG A 212 41.10 4.60 -30.45
N GLN A 213 42.23 4.55 -29.75
CA GLN A 213 43.53 4.94 -30.28
C GLN A 213 44.23 3.71 -30.87
N THR A 214 44.70 3.81 -32.11
CA THR A 214 45.48 2.73 -32.72
C THR A 214 46.97 2.95 -32.42
N HIS A 215 47.53 2.12 -31.52
CA HIS A 215 48.96 1.91 -31.20
C HIS A 215 49.69 2.88 -30.23
N GLN A 216 50.56 2.29 -29.40
CA GLN A 216 51.51 2.98 -28.51
C GLN A 216 52.61 3.71 -29.31
N ASP A 217 53.19 4.76 -28.72
CA ASP A 217 54.29 5.60 -29.24
C ASP A 217 53.98 6.56 -30.42
N GLY A 218 53.24 7.64 -30.14
CA GLY A 218 53.15 8.86 -30.97
C GLY A 218 52.69 8.75 -32.44
N THR A 219 52.42 7.55 -32.94
CA THR A 219 52.14 7.25 -34.35
C THR A 219 50.71 6.79 -34.58
N GLY A 220 50.07 7.22 -35.67
CA GLY A 220 48.72 6.77 -36.10
C GLY A 220 47.60 7.81 -35.97
N SER A 221 46.36 7.36 -36.24
CA SER A 221 45.10 8.12 -36.10
C SER A 221 44.24 7.56 -34.95
N SER A 222 43.23 8.29 -34.51
CA SER A 222 42.19 7.74 -33.62
C SER A 222 40.87 7.53 -34.35
N SER A 223 39.99 6.72 -33.76
CA SER A 223 38.63 6.52 -34.23
C SER A 223 37.66 6.65 -33.07
N ALA A 224 36.45 7.14 -33.31
CA ALA A 224 35.40 7.22 -32.31
C ALA A 224 34.11 6.59 -32.80
N HIS A 225 33.41 5.92 -31.89
CA HIS A 225 32.01 5.56 -32.03
C HIS A 225 31.19 6.49 -31.15
N ILE A 226 30.24 7.20 -31.75
CA ILE A 226 29.41 8.19 -31.07
C ILE A 226 27.96 7.76 -31.19
N PHE A 227 27.27 7.66 -30.06
CA PHE A 227 25.89 7.19 -29.95
C PHE A 227 24.94 8.34 -29.60
N PHE A 228 23.75 8.39 -30.22
CA PHE A 228 22.78 9.48 -30.09
C PHE A 228 21.42 9.00 -29.58
N ALA A 229 20.60 9.92 -29.09
CA ALA A 229 19.28 9.60 -28.53
C ALA A 229 18.24 9.24 -29.60
N ASP A 230 18.37 9.80 -30.80
CA ASP A 230 17.49 9.58 -31.94
C ASP A 230 18.22 9.79 -33.28
N LYS A 231 17.53 9.52 -34.40
CA LYS A 231 18.09 9.64 -35.75
C LYS A 231 18.31 11.10 -36.17
N GLN A 232 17.57 12.05 -35.60
CA GLN A 232 17.65 13.46 -35.95
C GLN A 232 18.90 14.10 -35.37
N GLU A 233 19.19 13.86 -34.09
CA GLU A 233 20.44 14.28 -33.43
C GLU A 233 21.66 13.69 -34.14
N ARG A 234 21.57 12.42 -34.55
CA ARG A 234 22.63 11.78 -35.36
C ARG A 234 22.84 12.51 -36.68
N GLN A 235 21.76 12.82 -37.41
CA GLN A 235 21.87 13.51 -38.70
C GLN A 235 22.45 14.92 -38.54
N GLN A 236 22.03 15.65 -37.50
CA GLN A 236 22.57 16.96 -37.17
C GLN A 236 24.07 16.88 -36.84
N ALA A 237 24.49 15.88 -36.06
CA ALA A 237 25.89 15.66 -35.74
C ALA A 237 26.73 15.31 -36.99
N ILE A 238 26.19 14.53 -37.93
CA ILE A 238 26.85 14.27 -39.23
C ILE A 238 27.06 15.57 -39.99
N THR A 239 26.03 16.43 -40.08
CA THR A 239 26.12 17.71 -40.78
C THR A 239 27.21 18.61 -40.18
N ILE A 240 27.25 18.75 -38.84
CA ILE A 240 28.26 19.55 -38.13
C ILE A 240 29.67 19.00 -38.37
N LEU A 241 29.85 17.68 -38.25
CA LEU A 241 31.15 17.05 -38.47
C LEU A 241 31.60 17.21 -39.93
N GLN A 242 30.68 17.14 -40.89
CA GLN A 242 30.99 17.33 -42.31
C GLN A 242 31.30 18.78 -42.67
N SER A 243 30.63 19.77 -42.06
CA SER A 243 30.86 21.18 -42.35
C SER A 243 32.13 21.71 -41.68
N ASP A 244 32.40 21.32 -40.44
CA ASP A 244 33.39 22.03 -39.61
C ASP A 244 34.69 21.23 -39.43
N PHE A 245 34.58 19.90 -39.34
CA PHE A 245 35.71 19.04 -38.95
C PHE A 245 36.29 18.23 -40.13
N CYS A 246 35.45 17.67 -40.99
CA CYS A 246 35.88 16.83 -42.11
C CYS A 246 36.38 17.63 -43.33
N GLN A 247 36.39 18.96 -43.28
CA GLN A 247 36.90 19.79 -44.38
C GLN A 247 38.41 20.07 -44.29
N LYS A 248 39.01 19.92 -43.10
CA LYS A 248 40.41 20.27 -42.86
C LYS A 248 41.29 19.03 -42.85
N PRO A 249 42.31 18.94 -43.71
CA PRO A 249 43.24 17.83 -43.66
C PRO A 249 44.14 17.94 -42.42
N ILE A 250 44.37 16.81 -41.77
CA ILE A 250 45.12 16.67 -40.52
C ILE A 250 46.40 15.91 -40.80
N GLN A 251 47.52 16.42 -40.29
CA GLN A 251 48.79 15.71 -40.37
C GLN A 251 48.89 14.65 -39.28
N ILE A 252 49.14 13.41 -39.69
CA ILE A 252 49.47 12.31 -38.79
C ILE A 252 50.85 11.75 -39.10
N THR A 253 51.51 11.18 -38.11
CA THR A 253 52.78 10.47 -38.27
C THR A 253 52.50 8.97 -38.30
N VAL A 254 52.81 8.30 -39.41
CA VAL A 254 52.59 6.86 -39.59
C VAL A 254 53.93 6.16 -39.71
N ARG A 255 54.07 5.01 -39.04
CA ARG A 255 55.26 4.16 -39.18
C ARG A 255 55.11 3.28 -40.41
N HIS A 256 56.00 3.41 -41.38
CA HIS A 256 56.00 2.61 -42.59
C HIS A 256 56.29 1.13 -42.25
N ARG A 257 55.45 0.20 -42.71
CA ARG A 257 55.47 -1.22 -42.26
C ARG A 257 56.76 -1.97 -42.56
N THR A 258 57.42 -1.67 -43.67
CA THR A 258 58.62 -2.38 -44.13
C THR A 258 59.93 -1.65 -43.84
N SER A 259 59.93 -0.32 -43.74
CA SER A 259 61.15 0.47 -43.49
C SER A 259 61.27 0.99 -42.05
N HIS A 260 60.23 0.81 -41.23
CA HIS A 260 60.10 1.35 -39.87
C HIS A 260 60.28 2.87 -39.71
N GLN A 261 60.43 3.62 -40.80
CA GLN A 261 60.57 5.07 -40.81
C GLN A 261 59.24 5.76 -40.51
N LEU A 262 59.32 6.91 -39.83
CA LEU A 262 58.19 7.77 -39.53
C LEU A 262 57.90 8.70 -40.70
N VAL A 263 56.72 8.60 -41.29
CA VAL A 263 56.30 9.41 -42.43
C VAL A 263 55.10 10.27 -42.02
N LYS A 264 55.15 11.58 -42.30
CA LYS A 264 54.01 12.48 -42.12
C LYS A 264 53.04 12.32 -43.29
N LYS A 265 51.78 11.99 -43.00
CA LYS A 265 50.71 11.83 -43.99
C LYS A 265 49.58 12.79 -43.67
N GLN A 266 49.05 13.46 -44.69
CA GLN A 266 47.83 14.25 -44.61
C GLN A 266 46.64 13.29 -44.78
N ILE A 267 45.74 13.26 -43.81
CA ILE A 267 44.49 12.50 -43.87
C ILE A 267 43.32 13.42 -43.56
N VAL A 268 42.15 13.12 -44.12
CA VAL A 268 40.92 13.87 -43.86
C VAL A 268 40.05 13.01 -42.93
N PRO A 269 39.53 13.56 -41.82
CA PRO A 269 38.56 12.88 -40.98
C PRO A 269 37.35 12.44 -41.80
N THR A 270 36.82 11.26 -41.52
CA THR A 270 35.64 10.75 -42.23
C THR A 270 34.60 10.30 -41.24
N VAL A 271 33.37 10.77 -41.43
CA VAL A 271 32.20 10.35 -40.67
C VAL A 271 31.36 9.40 -41.51
N THR A 272 30.98 8.28 -40.91
CA THR A 272 30.15 7.24 -41.53
C THR A 272 29.02 6.87 -40.59
N GLU A 273 27.83 6.66 -41.15
CA GLU A 273 26.68 6.16 -40.40
C GLU A 273 26.88 4.68 -40.05
N LEU A 274 26.55 4.29 -38.82
CA LEU A 274 26.49 2.89 -38.41
C LEU A 274 25.03 2.43 -38.39
N GLU A 275 24.73 1.33 -39.07
CA GLU A 275 23.42 0.69 -39.01
C GLU A 275 23.20 0.06 -37.63
N GLY A 276 22.18 0.53 -36.91
CA GLY A 276 21.79 -0.02 -35.61
C GLY A 276 21.04 -1.35 -35.76
N LYS A 277 21.19 -2.26 -34.78
CA LYS A 277 20.30 -3.42 -34.64
C LYS A 277 18.86 -2.97 -34.39
N ALA A 278 17.88 -3.75 -34.84
CA ALA A 278 16.44 -3.44 -34.69
C ALA A 278 16.09 -3.02 -33.24
N PRO A 279 15.42 -1.87 -33.05
CA PRO A 279 15.13 -1.34 -31.73
C PRO A 279 14.09 -2.17 -30.98
N ILE A 280 14.36 -2.46 -29.70
CA ILE A 280 13.42 -3.14 -28.79
C ILE A 280 12.51 -2.08 -28.13
N GLN A 281 11.21 -2.36 -27.97
CA GLN A 281 10.27 -1.49 -27.23
C GLN A 281 10.80 -1.16 -25.82
N ASN A 282 10.70 0.11 -25.43
CA ASN A 282 11.17 0.58 -24.13
C ASN A 282 10.04 0.46 -23.10
N THR A 283 10.17 -0.52 -22.20
CA THR A 283 9.18 -0.75 -21.14
C THR A 283 9.80 -0.43 -19.78
N PHE A 284 9.08 0.31 -18.94
CA PHE A 284 9.49 0.71 -17.60
C PHE A 284 8.44 0.30 -16.56
N LEU A 285 8.90 -0.22 -15.44
CA LEU A 285 8.11 -0.40 -14.22
C LEU A 285 8.22 0.88 -13.37
N LEU A 286 7.11 1.56 -13.17
CA LEU A 286 7.01 2.69 -12.27
C LEU A 286 6.39 2.22 -10.96
N THR A 287 6.97 2.59 -9.82
CA THR A 287 6.32 2.47 -8.51
C THR A 287 5.89 3.86 -8.09
N ALA A 288 4.58 4.08 -8.02
CA ALA A 288 3.99 5.33 -7.58
C ALA A 288 4.18 5.54 -6.07
N THR A 289 4.22 6.81 -5.67
CA THR A 289 4.32 7.25 -4.28
C THR A 289 3.18 6.69 -3.43
N ASN A 290 1.95 6.81 -3.92
CA ASN A 290 0.76 6.24 -3.32
C ASN A 290 -0.22 5.81 -4.44
N ARG A 291 -1.38 5.26 -4.06
CA ARG A 291 -2.37 4.73 -5.02
C ARG A 291 -3.02 5.84 -5.85
N GLU A 292 -3.24 7.01 -5.25
CA GLU A 292 -3.75 8.18 -5.96
C GLU A 292 -2.77 8.65 -7.05
N SER A 293 -1.47 8.76 -6.71
CA SER A 293 -0.43 9.11 -7.68
C SER A 293 -0.40 8.09 -8.81
N ALA A 294 -0.57 6.79 -8.52
CA ALA A 294 -0.65 5.77 -9.56
C ALA A 294 -1.82 6.02 -10.53
N LEU A 295 -2.99 6.39 -9.99
CA LEU A 295 -4.18 6.69 -10.77
C LEU A 295 -4.02 7.98 -11.58
N GLN A 296 -3.43 9.02 -11.01
CA GLN A 296 -3.12 10.29 -11.69
C GLN A 296 -2.12 10.08 -12.81
N ILE A 297 -1.06 9.29 -12.58
CA ILE A 297 -0.07 8.96 -13.61
C ILE A 297 -0.76 8.24 -14.78
N TYR A 298 -1.60 7.26 -14.47
CA TYR A 298 -2.31 6.45 -15.46
C TYR A 298 -3.33 7.26 -16.28
N LYS A 299 -4.17 8.07 -15.63
CA LYS A 299 -5.29 8.77 -16.29
C LYS A 299 -4.90 10.12 -16.89
N ASP A 300 -4.00 10.85 -16.24
CA ASP A 300 -3.78 12.26 -16.52
C ASP A 300 -2.36 12.56 -16.96
N ILE A 301 -1.35 12.22 -16.15
CA ILE A 301 0.01 12.75 -16.34
C ILE A 301 0.64 12.17 -17.62
N VAL A 302 0.74 10.85 -17.74
CA VAL A 302 1.39 10.22 -18.91
C VAL A 302 0.63 10.49 -20.21
N PRO A 303 -0.71 10.32 -20.29
CA PRO A 303 -1.46 10.64 -21.50
C PRO A 303 -1.33 12.09 -21.97
N LYS A 304 -1.14 13.05 -21.05
CA LYS A 304 -0.93 14.48 -21.40
C LYS A 304 0.53 14.82 -21.73
N MET A 305 1.49 14.07 -21.20
CA MET A 305 2.91 14.28 -21.50
C MET A 305 3.24 13.92 -22.94
N ASP A 306 2.80 12.73 -23.38
CA ASP A 306 3.01 12.25 -24.74
C ASP A 306 1.93 11.22 -25.07
N ALA A 307 1.05 11.55 -26.00
CA ALA A 307 -0.07 10.69 -26.40
C ALA A 307 0.39 9.37 -27.05
N SER A 308 1.65 9.28 -27.48
CA SER A 308 2.23 8.06 -28.03
C SER A 308 2.63 7.04 -26.96
N TRP A 309 2.82 7.49 -25.70
CA TRP A 309 3.20 6.61 -24.60
C TRP A 309 1.99 5.81 -24.12
N LYS A 310 2.19 4.51 -23.89
CA LYS A 310 1.17 3.64 -23.33
C LYS A 310 1.47 3.39 -21.86
N ILE A 311 0.47 3.52 -21.01
CA ILE A 311 0.60 3.20 -19.59
C ILE A 311 -0.46 2.20 -19.18
N ASP A 312 -0.03 1.25 -18.35
CA ASP A 312 -0.87 0.16 -17.89
C ASP A 312 -0.73 -0.05 -16.38
N GLY A 313 -1.79 -0.49 -15.71
CA GLY A 313 -1.71 -0.94 -14.33
C GLY A 313 -1.08 -2.32 -14.26
N SER A 314 -0.28 -2.61 -13.24
CA SER A 314 0.29 -3.95 -13.07
C SER A 314 0.22 -4.43 -11.64
N ALA A 315 -0.20 -5.68 -11.46
CA ALA A 315 -0.19 -6.37 -10.18
C ALA A 315 0.26 -7.82 -10.37
N THR A 316 1.00 -8.35 -9.40
CA THR A 316 1.57 -9.71 -9.48
C THR A 316 1.16 -10.55 -8.29
N VAL A 317 0.86 -11.82 -8.52
CA VAL A 317 0.59 -12.80 -7.47
C VAL A 317 1.38 -14.07 -7.76
N THR A 318 2.15 -14.52 -6.79
CA THR A 318 2.84 -15.81 -6.85
C THR A 318 2.03 -16.92 -6.16
N VAL A 319 1.59 -17.93 -6.93
CA VAL A 319 0.89 -19.12 -6.42
C VAL A 319 1.86 -20.30 -6.41
N THR A 320 2.21 -20.78 -5.22
CA THR A 320 3.27 -21.77 -5.04
C THR A 320 2.85 -23.22 -5.36
N HIS A 321 1.57 -23.56 -5.20
CA HIS A 321 1.05 -24.93 -5.37
C HIS A 321 -0.21 -24.93 -6.26
N PRO A 322 -0.11 -24.54 -7.54
CA PRO A 322 -1.26 -24.38 -8.42
C PRO A 322 -2.03 -25.69 -8.65
N HIS A 323 -1.35 -26.84 -8.61
CA HIS A 323 -1.95 -28.18 -8.76
C HIS A 323 -3.01 -28.54 -7.70
N LEU A 324 -3.04 -27.86 -6.55
CA LEU A 324 -4.09 -28.05 -5.54
C LEU A 324 -5.42 -27.38 -5.92
N TYR A 325 -5.43 -26.65 -7.04
CA TYR A 325 -6.59 -25.92 -7.55
C TYR A 325 -6.94 -26.51 -8.93
N PRO A 326 -7.84 -27.51 -9.00
CA PRO A 326 -8.14 -28.20 -10.26
C PRO A 326 -8.72 -27.29 -11.34
N ASP A 327 -9.39 -26.20 -10.94
CA ASP A 327 -9.93 -25.17 -11.83
C ASP A 327 -9.07 -23.90 -11.85
N PHE A 328 -7.74 -24.00 -11.65
CA PHE A 328 -6.87 -22.84 -11.50
C PHE A 328 -6.92 -21.89 -12.71
N ASP A 329 -6.82 -22.43 -13.92
CA ASP A 329 -6.90 -21.63 -15.15
C ASP A 329 -8.29 -21.00 -15.31
N THR A 330 -9.35 -21.76 -15.04
CA THR A 330 -10.74 -21.26 -15.06
C THR A 330 -10.94 -20.14 -14.05
N LEU A 331 -10.41 -20.27 -12.83
CA LEU A 331 -10.46 -19.27 -11.78
C LEU A 331 -9.75 -17.97 -12.22
N ILE A 332 -8.55 -18.10 -12.79
CA ILE A 332 -7.79 -16.97 -13.32
C ILE A 332 -8.57 -16.26 -14.43
N GLN A 333 -9.13 -17.01 -15.38
CA GLN A 333 -9.93 -16.45 -16.48
C GLN A 333 -11.22 -15.80 -15.99
N GLN A 334 -11.91 -16.38 -15.00
CA GLN A 334 -13.08 -15.77 -14.38
C GLN A 334 -12.74 -14.44 -13.69
N ILE A 335 -11.60 -14.38 -12.99
CA ILE A 335 -11.11 -13.15 -12.37
C ILE A 335 -10.76 -12.12 -13.46
N ALA A 336 -10.04 -12.53 -14.50
CA ALA A 336 -9.67 -11.65 -15.61
C ALA A 336 -10.91 -11.06 -16.31
N ASN A 337 -11.89 -11.89 -16.66
CA ASN A 337 -13.15 -11.48 -17.26
C ASN A 337 -13.96 -10.55 -16.34
N LYS A 338 -14.03 -10.85 -15.04
CA LYS A 338 -14.76 -10.03 -14.06
C LYS A 338 -14.23 -8.60 -13.97
N PHE A 339 -12.92 -8.40 -14.11
CA PHE A 339 -12.30 -7.08 -14.01
C PHE A 339 -11.97 -6.45 -15.38
N GLU A 340 -12.26 -7.15 -16.48
CA GLU A 340 -11.95 -6.74 -17.86
C GLU A 340 -10.44 -6.48 -18.04
N ILE A 341 -9.62 -7.42 -17.59
CA ILE A 341 -8.14 -7.34 -17.63
C ILE A 341 -7.55 -8.58 -18.31
N GLN A 342 -6.24 -8.55 -18.56
CA GLN A 342 -5.50 -9.71 -19.04
C GLN A 342 -4.57 -10.26 -17.95
N VAL A 343 -4.16 -11.50 -18.15
CA VAL A 343 -3.31 -12.22 -17.21
C VAL A 343 -2.29 -13.06 -17.95
N GLU A 344 -1.02 -12.83 -17.64
CA GLU A 344 0.11 -13.62 -18.14
C GLU A 344 0.61 -14.55 -17.03
N GLN A 345 0.75 -15.84 -17.35
CA GLN A 345 1.26 -16.83 -16.42
C GLN A 345 2.72 -17.14 -16.74
N GLN A 346 3.59 -17.07 -15.75
CA GLN A 346 5.00 -17.44 -15.88
C GLN A 346 5.37 -18.54 -14.87
N PRO A 347 5.88 -19.70 -15.33
CA PRO A 347 6.43 -20.71 -14.43
C PRO A 347 7.63 -20.14 -13.66
N ILE A 348 7.72 -20.43 -12.36
CA ILE A 348 8.88 -20.08 -11.55
C ILE A 348 9.87 -21.24 -11.63
N ASP A 349 10.95 -21.05 -12.39
CA ASP A 349 12.06 -21.99 -12.45
C ASP A 349 12.79 -22.06 -11.11
N GLN A 350 12.37 -23.01 -10.27
CA GLN A 350 13.19 -23.41 -9.13
C GLN A 350 14.27 -24.36 -9.66
N LYS A 351 15.52 -23.87 -9.69
CA LYS A 351 16.69 -24.72 -9.93
C LYS A 351 16.57 -26.00 -9.09
N GLN A 352 16.53 -27.13 -9.80
CA GLN A 352 16.50 -28.51 -9.33
C GLN A 352 17.09 -28.70 -7.91
N GLN A 353 16.26 -28.63 -6.88
CA GLN A 353 16.56 -29.26 -5.59
C GLN A 353 15.77 -30.56 -5.51
N LYS A 354 16.51 -31.65 -5.72
CA LYS A 354 16.20 -33.06 -5.41
C LYS A 354 14.75 -33.36 -4.97
N GLY A 355 13.91 -33.77 -5.94
CA GLY A 355 12.86 -34.76 -5.69
C GLY A 355 11.44 -34.29 -5.35
N ARG A 356 11.11 -32.99 -5.38
CA ARG A 356 9.70 -32.53 -5.35
C ARG A 356 9.48 -31.36 -6.32
N SER A 357 9.24 -31.69 -7.58
CA SER A 357 8.97 -30.72 -8.64
C SER A 357 7.47 -30.42 -8.74
N ASN A 358 6.96 -29.45 -8.00
CA ASN A 358 5.68 -28.79 -8.31
C ASN A 358 5.94 -27.28 -8.38
N GLY A 359 6.27 -26.79 -9.58
CA GLY A 359 6.68 -25.41 -9.83
C GLY A 359 5.56 -24.42 -9.52
N GLY A 360 5.86 -23.37 -8.76
CA GLY A 360 4.94 -22.25 -8.57
C GLY A 360 4.70 -21.49 -9.87
N ILE A 361 3.55 -20.85 -9.99
CA ILE A 361 3.18 -19.98 -11.12
C ILE A 361 3.09 -18.55 -10.62
N ARG A 362 3.70 -17.63 -11.36
CA ARG A 362 3.51 -16.19 -11.16
C ARG A 362 2.48 -15.67 -12.16
N CYS A 363 1.43 -15.04 -11.66
CA CYS A 363 0.38 -14.43 -12.47
C CYS A 363 0.61 -12.92 -12.51
N TYR A 364 0.71 -12.37 -13.71
CA TYR A 364 0.86 -10.94 -13.99
C TYR A 364 -0.47 -10.40 -14.52
N PHE A 365 -1.14 -9.56 -13.73
CA PHE A 365 -2.36 -8.88 -14.14
C PHE A 365 -2.01 -7.54 -14.80
N ASN A 366 -2.46 -7.38 -16.05
CA ASN A 366 -2.19 -6.22 -16.90
C ASN A 366 -3.47 -5.85 -17.70
N HIS A 367 -3.36 -4.88 -18.59
CA HIS A 367 -4.41 -4.34 -19.44
C HIS A 367 -5.62 -3.82 -18.65
N GLY A 368 -5.35 -2.97 -17.66
CA GLY A 368 -6.39 -2.40 -16.81
C GLY A 368 -5.91 -1.22 -15.98
N THR A 369 -6.85 -0.54 -15.32
CA THR A 369 -6.48 0.50 -14.34
C THR A 369 -5.72 -0.14 -13.18
N PRO A 370 -4.87 0.63 -12.46
CA PRO A 370 -4.11 0.11 -11.31
C PRO A 370 -5.02 -0.50 -10.24
N GLN A 371 -6.22 0.06 -10.09
CA GLN A 371 -7.24 -0.43 -9.18
C GLN A 371 -7.82 -1.78 -9.63
N LYS A 372 -8.17 -1.93 -10.92
CA LYS A 372 -8.72 -3.18 -11.48
C LYS A 372 -7.72 -4.34 -11.35
N THR A 373 -6.46 -4.12 -11.75
CA THR A 373 -5.42 -5.15 -11.66
C THR A 373 -5.09 -5.51 -10.21
N ALA A 374 -5.11 -4.55 -9.29
CA ALA A 374 -4.95 -4.80 -7.87
C ALA A 374 -6.08 -5.63 -7.25
N LEU A 375 -7.33 -5.33 -7.60
CA LEU A 375 -8.50 -6.08 -7.10
C LEU A 375 -8.48 -7.52 -7.60
N ALA A 376 -8.10 -7.74 -8.86
CA ALA A 376 -7.91 -9.07 -9.41
C ALA A 376 -6.80 -9.85 -8.69
N ALA A 377 -5.65 -9.22 -8.47
CA ALA A 377 -4.55 -9.81 -7.71
C ALA A 377 -4.96 -10.17 -6.27
N ALA A 378 -5.66 -9.27 -5.58
CA ALA A 378 -6.17 -9.52 -4.24
C ALA A 378 -7.17 -10.69 -4.20
N MET A 379 -8.06 -10.78 -5.19
CA MET A 379 -9.04 -11.85 -5.30
C MET A 379 -8.37 -13.22 -5.52
N LEU A 380 -7.35 -13.29 -6.40
CA LEU A 380 -6.59 -14.52 -6.60
C LEU A 380 -5.82 -14.91 -5.34
N ALA A 381 -5.10 -13.96 -4.72
CA ALA A 381 -4.32 -14.22 -3.52
C ALA A 381 -5.19 -14.70 -2.35
N GLN A 382 -6.41 -14.18 -2.21
CA GLN A 382 -7.37 -14.65 -1.22
C GLN A 382 -7.87 -16.06 -1.54
N ALA A 383 -8.22 -16.34 -2.81
CA ALA A 383 -8.69 -17.65 -3.24
C ALA A 383 -7.64 -18.75 -3.03
N THR A 384 -6.35 -18.42 -3.13
CA THR A 384 -5.23 -19.34 -2.96
C THR A 384 -4.55 -19.25 -1.59
N SER A 385 -5.15 -18.56 -0.62
CA SER A 385 -4.55 -18.39 0.70
C SER A 385 -4.68 -19.66 1.56
N PRO A 386 -3.58 -20.13 2.20
CA PRO A 386 -3.63 -21.27 3.10
C PRO A 386 -4.13 -20.87 4.51
N ILE A 387 -4.81 -21.79 5.19
CA ILE A 387 -5.04 -21.69 6.63
C ILE A 387 -3.76 -22.11 7.37
N ILE A 388 -3.32 -21.26 8.29
CA ILE A 388 -2.18 -21.53 9.16
C ILE A 388 -2.67 -21.67 10.60
N ILE A 389 -2.40 -22.82 11.22
CA ILE A 389 -2.75 -23.10 12.60
C ILE A 389 -1.48 -23.19 13.43
N LYS A 390 -1.31 -22.28 14.37
CA LYS A 390 -0.19 -22.30 15.32
C LYS A 390 -0.59 -23.08 16.58
N MET A 391 0.20 -24.07 16.97
CA MET A 391 -0.03 -24.83 18.19
C MET A 391 0.45 -24.01 19.39
N ILE A 392 -0.48 -23.62 20.26
CA ILE A 392 -0.21 -22.70 21.39
C ILE A 392 -0.29 -23.39 22.75
N ASN A 393 -0.87 -24.60 22.85
CA ASN A 393 -0.95 -25.36 24.10
C ASN A 393 -0.79 -26.87 23.88
N HIS A 394 -0.53 -27.58 24.99
CA HIS A 394 -0.31 -29.03 24.98
C HIS A 394 -1.50 -29.81 24.41
N ARG A 395 -2.74 -29.42 24.73
CA ARG A 395 -3.95 -30.07 24.17
C ARG A 395 -3.97 -30.03 22.65
N GLN A 396 -3.77 -28.86 22.04
CA GLN A 396 -3.73 -28.74 20.59
C GLN A 396 -2.59 -29.56 19.98
N LYS A 397 -1.41 -29.52 20.62
CA LYS A 397 -0.28 -30.34 20.19
C LYS A 397 -0.66 -31.82 20.17
N GLN A 398 -1.24 -32.36 21.25
CA GLN A 398 -1.66 -33.75 21.34
C GLN A 398 -2.77 -34.10 20.34
N LEU A 399 -3.79 -33.24 20.19
CA LEU A 399 -4.85 -33.44 19.19
C LEU A 399 -4.27 -33.59 17.79
N PHE A 400 -3.37 -32.69 17.39
CA PHE A 400 -2.80 -32.75 16.05
C PHE A 400 -1.71 -33.83 15.92
N ASP A 401 -0.95 -34.13 16.97
CA ASP A 401 -0.03 -35.27 16.97
C ASP A 401 -0.81 -36.59 16.78
N GLU A 402 -1.98 -36.75 17.42
CA GLU A 402 -2.90 -37.88 17.21
C GLU A 402 -3.43 -37.89 15.78
N LEU A 403 -3.99 -36.78 15.29
CA LEU A 403 -4.52 -36.68 13.92
C LEU A 403 -3.50 -37.03 12.83
N PHE A 404 -2.22 -36.66 13.02
CA PHE A 404 -1.13 -36.98 12.09
C PHE A 404 -0.60 -38.41 12.26
N SER A 405 -0.49 -38.92 13.49
CA SER A 405 0.03 -40.28 13.74
C SER A 405 -0.96 -41.37 13.35
N THR A 406 -2.26 -41.11 13.50
CA THR A 406 -3.34 -42.00 13.08
C THR A 406 -3.63 -41.94 11.58
N GLY A 407 -3.06 -40.97 10.85
CA GLY A 407 -3.32 -40.77 9.43
C GLY A 407 -4.67 -40.10 9.11
N ILE A 408 -5.51 -39.83 10.12
CA ILE A 408 -6.87 -39.30 9.94
C ILE A 408 -6.86 -37.97 9.17
N ILE A 409 -5.96 -37.05 9.51
CA ILE A 409 -5.90 -35.76 8.82
C ILE A 409 -5.37 -35.89 7.38
N GLN A 410 -4.47 -36.84 7.12
CA GLN A 410 -4.03 -37.16 5.76
C GLN A 410 -5.19 -37.72 4.93
N ASP A 411 -5.99 -38.62 5.51
CA ASP A 411 -7.14 -39.21 4.83
C ASP A 411 -8.21 -38.17 4.47
N TRP A 412 -8.55 -37.30 5.43
CA TRP A 412 -9.45 -36.18 5.18
C TRP A 412 -8.91 -35.22 4.13
N SER A 413 -7.61 -34.89 4.21
CA SER A 413 -6.96 -33.99 3.25
C SER A 413 -6.95 -34.59 1.85
N ASN A 414 -6.61 -35.88 1.71
CA ASN A 414 -6.65 -36.59 0.45
C ASN A 414 -8.07 -36.62 -0.14
N LYS A 415 -9.09 -36.91 0.68
CA LYS A 415 -10.50 -36.90 0.28
C LYS A 415 -10.96 -35.52 -0.20
N LEU A 416 -10.47 -34.47 0.45
CA LEU A 416 -10.78 -33.08 0.12
C LEU A 416 -9.83 -32.47 -0.93
N LYS A 417 -8.87 -33.23 -1.45
CA LYS A 417 -7.81 -32.78 -2.37
C LYS A 417 -7.01 -31.57 -1.83
N LEU A 418 -6.73 -31.59 -0.54
CA LEU A 418 -5.92 -30.61 0.18
C LEU A 418 -4.53 -31.16 0.47
N GLU A 419 -3.58 -30.25 0.70
CA GLU A 419 -2.27 -30.59 1.25
C GLU A 419 -2.17 -30.06 2.69
N THR A 420 -1.88 -30.94 3.64
CA THR A 420 -1.62 -30.56 5.05
C THR A 420 -0.19 -30.81 5.42
N ILE A 421 0.50 -29.77 5.88
CA ILE A 421 1.92 -29.83 6.21
C ILE A 421 2.10 -29.50 7.69
N LYS A 422 2.67 -30.45 8.43
CA LYS A 422 3.20 -30.20 9.76
C LYS A 422 4.62 -29.67 9.64
N LYS A 423 4.89 -28.48 10.16
CA LYS A 423 6.23 -27.89 10.19
C LYS A 423 6.68 -27.77 11.64
N GLU A 424 7.83 -28.37 11.94
CA GLU A 424 8.43 -28.37 13.28
C GLU A 424 9.78 -27.66 13.20
N LYS A 425 9.84 -26.41 13.70
CA LYS A 425 11.12 -25.72 13.96
C LYS A 425 11.24 -25.39 15.44
N TYR A 426 10.63 -24.28 15.87
CA TYR A 426 10.62 -23.81 17.26
C TYR A 426 9.22 -23.85 17.88
N VAL A 427 8.19 -23.72 17.03
CA VAL A 427 6.77 -23.89 17.36
C VAL A 427 6.17 -24.76 16.26
N THR A 428 5.38 -25.76 16.64
CA THR A 428 4.67 -26.59 15.67
C THR A 428 3.52 -25.77 15.08
N TRP A 429 3.51 -25.65 13.77
CA TRP A 429 2.42 -25.03 13.00
C TRP A 429 2.00 -25.97 11.88
N ILE A 430 0.73 -25.87 11.51
CA ILE A 430 0.10 -26.67 10.48
C ILE A 430 -0.36 -25.72 9.40
N GLU A 431 0.02 -26.05 8.17
CA GLU A 431 -0.35 -25.30 6.99
C GLU A 431 -1.30 -26.16 6.16
N ILE A 432 -2.49 -25.65 5.88
CA ILE A 432 -3.52 -26.31 5.08
C ILE A 432 -3.64 -25.55 3.75
N ARG A 433 -3.40 -26.24 2.64
CA ARG A 433 -3.37 -25.66 1.29
C ARG A 433 -4.40 -26.31 0.39
N GLY A 434 -4.90 -25.54 -0.56
CA GLY A 434 -5.92 -25.94 -1.53
C GLY A 434 -7.10 -24.98 -1.54
N PRO A 435 -8.26 -25.34 -2.10
CA PRO A 435 -9.35 -24.39 -2.27
C PRO A 435 -10.07 -24.10 -0.94
N GLN A 436 -10.46 -22.83 -0.75
CA GLN A 436 -10.95 -22.30 0.54
C GLN A 436 -12.16 -23.05 1.11
N VAL A 437 -13.10 -23.48 0.26
CA VAL A 437 -14.31 -24.21 0.70
C VAL A 437 -13.92 -25.54 1.35
N GLN A 438 -13.02 -26.29 0.72
CA GLN A 438 -12.51 -27.57 1.20
C GLN A 438 -11.68 -27.36 2.48
N GLN A 439 -10.86 -26.30 2.54
CA GLN A 439 -10.15 -25.95 3.78
C GLN A 439 -11.13 -25.73 4.96
N GLY A 440 -12.25 -25.02 4.72
CA GLY A 440 -13.30 -24.83 5.72
C GLY A 440 -14.00 -26.13 6.14
N GLN A 441 -14.21 -27.06 5.20
CA GLN A 441 -14.75 -28.39 5.51
C GLN A 441 -13.79 -29.23 6.36
N LEU A 442 -12.48 -29.19 6.07
CA LEU A 442 -11.47 -29.86 6.89
C LEU A 442 -11.45 -29.29 8.31
N MET A 443 -11.54 -27.96 8.45
CA MET A 443 -11.61 -27.32 9.77
C MET A 443 -12.84 -27.75 10.57
N ARG A 444 -13.96 -28.01 9.91
CA ARG A 444 -15.16 -28.54 10.55
C ARG A 444 -14.95 -29.98 11.04
N GLN A 445 -14.34 -30.84 10.23
CA GLN A 445 -14.00 -32.22 10.63
C GLN A 445 -13.03 -32.24 11.83
N ILE A 446 -12.04 -31.35 11.84
CA ILE A 446 -11.13 -31.19 12.98
C ILE A 446 -11.89 -30.72 14.23
N ALA A 447 -12.87 -29.83 14.08
CA ALA A 447 -13.69 -29.36 15.20
C ALA A 447 -14.57 -30.48 15.78
N ASP A 448 -15.24 -31.25 14.92
CA ASP A 448 -16.09 -32.38 15.33
C ASP A 448 -15.24 -33.47 16.03
N TYR A 449 -14.05 -33.76 15.51
CA TYR A 449 -13.11 -34.70 16.14
C TYR A 449 -12.56 -34.16 17.47
N SER A 450 -12.29 -32.86 17.53
CA SER A 450 -11.83 -32.18 18.73
C SER A 450 -12.83 -32.32 19.89
N ASP A 451 -14.14 -32.39 19.62
CA ASP A 451 -15.15 -32.63 20.66
C ASP A 451 -15.03 -34.06 21.21
N THR A 452 -14.86 -35.07 20.35
CA THR A 452 -14.63 -36.46 20.79
C THR A 452 -13.28 -36.65 21.49
N PHE A 453 -12.26 -35.88 21.09
CA PHE A 453 -10.95 -35.86 21.75
C PHE A 453 -11.06 -35.32 23.19
N ASP A 454 -11.89 -34.30 23.42
CA ASP A 454 -12.09 -33.72 24.76
C ASP A 454 -12.74 -34.72 25.73
N GLU A 455 -13.49 -35.69 25.25
CA GLU A 455 -14.02 -36.78 26.07
C GLU A 455 -12.90 -37.69 26.62
N ARG A 456 -11.74 -37.74 25.96
CA ARG A 456 -10.57 -38.56 26.34
C ARG A 456 -9.40 -37.76 26.93
N PHE A 457 -9.52 -36.44 26.98
CA PHE A 457 -8.48 -35.55 27.49
C PHE A 457 -8.91 -34.93 28.82
N ARG A 458 -8.11 -35.10 29.89
CA ARG A 458 -8.36 -34.52 31.21
C ARG A 458 -7.17 -33.67 31.64
N VAL A 459 -7.47 -32.59 32.34
CA VAL A 459 -6.46 -31.70 32.94
C VAL A 459 -6.82 -31.49 34.40
N LEU A 460 -5.96 -31.96 35.29
CA LEU A 460 -6.05 -31.74 36.73
C LEU A 460 -5.10 -30.62 37.11
N GLU A 461 -5.63 -29.41 37.31
CA GLU A 461 -4.83 -28.27 37.75
C GLU A 461 -4.59 -28.34 39.26
N LEU A 462 -3.32 -28.23 39.64
CA LEU A 462 -2.87 -28.36 41.01
C LEU A 462 -2.73 -26.98 41.65
N ASN A 463 -3.10 -26.88 42.92
CA ASN A 463 -2.78 -25.70 43.72
C ASN A 463 -1.25 -25.56 43.91
N SER A 464 -0.78 -24.36 44.25
CA SER A 464 0.66 -24.09 44.37
C SER A 464 1.36 -24.99 45.40
N THR A 465 0.67 -25.35 46.49
CA THR A 465 1.19 -26.24 47.53
C THR A 465 1.42 -27.65 46.99
N THR A 466 0.44 -28.18 46.25
CA THR A 466 0.45 -29.54 45.70
C THR A 466 1.44 -29.65 44.53
N ALA A 467 1.51 -28.63 43.67
CA ALA A 467 2.45 -28.56 42.56
C ALA A 467 3.91 -28.61 43.03
N ASN A 468 4.22 -28.13 44.24
CA ASN A 468 5.55 -28.19 44.82
C ASN A 468 6.00 -29.62 45.17
N PHE A 469 5.12 -30.62 45.19
CA PHE A 469 5.53 -32.01 45.38
C PHE A 469 6.03 -32.67 44.08
N PHE A 470 5.78 -32.05 42.92
CA PHE A 470 6.18 -32.58 41.61
C PHE A 470 7.42 -31.87 41.03
N GLY A 471 8.18 -32.56 40.17
CA GLY A 471 9.42 -32.07 39.55
C GLY A 471 10.63 -33.01 39.69
N ARG A 472 11.75 -32.64 39.05
CA ARG A 472 12.96 -33.49 38.96
C ARG A 472 13.39 -34.00 40.34
N LYS A 473 13.50 -35.32 40.48
CA LYS A 473 13.92 -36.07 41.69
C LYS A 473 12.95 -35.98 42.88
N LYS A 474 11.69 -35.59 42.69
CA LYS A 474 10.69 -35.63 43.77
C LYS A 474 9.94 -36.96 43.81
N LEU A 475 9.58 -37.39 45.01
CA LEU A 475 8.94 -38.68 45.26
C LEU A 475 7.56 -38.77 44.58
N ALA A 476 6.77 -37.70 44.60
CA ALA A 476 5.46 -37.67 43.95
C ALA A 476 5.56 -37.76 42.41
N ASP A 477 6.63 -37.22 41.82
CA ASP A 477 6.92 -37.34 40.38
C ASP A 477 7.26 -38.80 40.02
N SER A 478 8.01 -39.48 40.89
CA SER A 478 8.37 -40.91 40.71
C SER A 478 7.14 -41.82 40.87
N GLN A 479 6.24 -41.50 41.81
CA GLN A 479 4.97 -42.20 41.98
C GLN A 479 4.04 -41.99 40.79
N LEU A 480 3.96 -40.75 40.28
CA LEU A 480 3.18 -40.44 39.08
C LEU A 480 3.74 -41.16 37.85
N GLN A 481 5.06 -41.25 37.71
CA GLN A 481 5.70 -41.98 36.62
C GLN A 481 5.42 -43.49 36.70
N ALA A 482 5.53 -44.11 37.88
CA ALA A 482 5.19 -45.51 38.06
C ALA A 482 3.71 -45.80 37.73
N LEU A 483 2.82 -44.87 38.10
CA LEU A 483 1.41 -44.95 37.73
C LEU A 483 1.23 -44.78 36.22
N ALA A 484 1.91 -43.81 35.59
CA ALA A 484 1.89 -43.59 34.15
C ALA A 484 2.34 -44.85 33.38
N ASP A 485 3.42 -45.49 33.82
CA ASP A 485 3.96 -46.71 33.22
C ASP A 485 3.00 -47.91 33.35
N THR A 486 2.13 -47.89 34.36
CA THR A 486 1.07 -48.91 34.53
C THR A 486 -0.10 -48.65 33.59
N TRP A 487 -0.55 -47.40 33.51
CA TRP A 487 -1.73 -47.00 32.74
C TRP A 487 -1.49 -46.90 31.23
N ILE A 488 -0.22 -46.78 30.80
CA ILE A 488 0.12 -46.79 29.37
C ILE A 488 -0.29 -48.10 28.69
N ASN A 489 -0.24 -49.23 29.40
CA ASN A 489 -0.68 -50.55 28.90
C ASN A 489 -2.20 -50.62 28.66
N TRP A 490 -2.95 -49.71 29.28
CA TRP A 490 -4.39 -49.55 29.10
C TRP A 490 -4.74 -48.36 28.20
N GLY A 491 -3.74 -47.80 27.51
CA GLY A 491 -3.90 -46.69 26.57
C GLY A 491 -4.15 -45.34 27.25
N CYS A 492 -3.71 -45.16 28.50
CA CYS A 492 -3.81 -43.90 29.24
C CYS A 492 -2.42 -43.32 29.52
N HIS A 493 -2.14 -42.16 28.92
CA HIS A 493 -0.90 -41.40 29.09
C HIS A 493 -1.07 -40.34 30.16
N VAL A 494 -0.20 -40.34 31.17
CA VAL A 494 -0.24 -39.39 32.28
C VAL A 494 1.04 -38.57 32.27
N THR A 495 0.93 -37.25 32.34
CA THR A 495 2.10 -36.36 32.30
C THR A 495 1.92 -35.16 33.21
N TYR A 496 2.93 -34.87 34.03
CA TYR A 496 2.98 -33.63 34.79
C TYR A 496 3.58 -32.49 33.94
N MET A 497 2.84 -31.38 33.88
CA MET A 497 3.22 -30.16 33.17
C MET A 497 3.66 -29.09 34.16
N SER A 498 4.97 -28.98 34.37
CA SER A 498 5.56 -28.04 35.34
C SER A 498 5.22 -26.57 35.06
N LYS A 499 5.14 -26.17 33.78
CA LYS A 499 4.78 -24.80 33.38
C LYS A 499 3.36 -24.41 33.77
N THR A 500 2.41 -25.34 33.61
CA THR A 500 0.98 -25.10 33.89
C THR A 500 0.56 -25.64 35.25
N LYS A 501 1.48 -26.24 36.02
CA LYS A 501 1.23 -26.89 37.31
C LYS A 501 0.02 -27.83 37.24
N SER A 502 -0.02 -28.65 36.20
CA SER A 502 -1.16 -29.54 35.94
C SER A 502 -0.72 -30.95 35.61
N ILE A 503 -1.55 -31.92 35.95
CA ILE A 503 -1.42 -33.30 35.47
C ILE A 503 -2.38 -33.46 34.31
N VAL A 504 -1.87 -33.89 33.17
CA VAL A 504 -2.65 -34.17 31.97
C VAL A 504 -2.83 -35.67 31.86
N ILE A 505 -4.07 -36.11 31.63
CA ILE A 505 -4.40 -37.49 31.27
C ILE A 505 -4.90 -37.45 29.82
N TYR A 506 -4.27 -38.23 28.97
CA TYR A 506 -4.65 -38.38 27.58
C TYR A 506 -4.84 -39.87 27.30
N ALA A 507 -6.03 -40.26 26.89
CA ALA A 507 -6.32 -41.64 26.53
C ALA A 507 -6.32 -41.81 25.01
N GLU A 508 -5.76 -42.91 24.50
CA GLU A 508 -5.77 -43.26 23.07
C GLU A 508 -7.21 -43.50 22.55
N PRO A 509 -7.46 -43.40 21.23
CA PRO A 509 -8.80 -43.53 20.67
C PRO A 509 -9.51 -44.86 20.98
N ALA A 510 -8.77 -45.95 21.16
CA ALA A 510 -9.31 -47.28 21.46
C ALA A 510 -9.60 -47.50 22.97
N THR A 511 -9.20 -46.57 23.83
CA THR A 511 -9.30 -46.73 25.29
C THR A 511 -10.75 -46.57 25.76
N GLN A 512 -11.24 -47.55 26.52
CA GLN A 512 -12.59 -47.51 27.08
C GLN A 512 -12.70 -46.44 28.18
N GLN A 513 -13.83 -45.71 28.22
CA GLN A 513 -14.07 -44.63 29.19
C GLN A 513 -13.84 -45.05 30.65
N LYS A 514 -14.20 -46.29 31.01
CA LYS A 514 -14.01 -46.86 32.35
C LYS A 514 -12.54 -46.83 32.82
N PHE A 515 -11.59 -47.00 31.91
CA PHE A 515 -10.15 -46.97 32.22
C PHE A 515 -9.67 -45.54 32.43
N ILE A 516 -10.21 -44.58 31.67
CA ILE A 516 -9.94 -43.15 31.83
C ILE A 516 -10.42 -42.69 33.20
N ASP A 517 -11.66 -43.03 33.57
CA ASP A 517 -12.26 -42.64 34.85
C ASP A 517 -11.54 -43.30 36.04
N SER A 518 -11.10 -44.55 35.89
CA SER A 518 -10.30 -45.26 36.91
C SER A 518 -8.92 -44.64 37.09
N CYS A 519 -8.23 -44.33 35.99
CA CYS A 519 -6.93 -43.65 35.99
C CYS A 519 -7.03 -42.27 36.66
N GLU A 520 -8.04 -41.49 36.28
CA GLU A 520 -8.31 -40.19 36.91
C GLU A 520 -8.56 -40.36 38.41
N THR A 521 -9.36 -41.35 38.82
CA THR A 521 -9.66 -41.62 40.23
C THR A 521 -8.40 -41.97 41.03
N GLU A 522 -7.51 -42.80 40.49
CA GLU A 522 -6.28 -43.20 41.16
C GLU A 522 -5.29 -42.02 41.30
N ILE A 523 -5.21 -41.16 40.28
CA ILE A 523 -4.45 -39.91 40.39
C ILE A 523 -5.05 -39.00 41.45
N LYS A 524 -6.38 -38.87 41.52
CA LYS A 524 -7.05 -38.10 42.58
C LYS A 524 -6.75 -38.66 43.97
N GLN A 525 -6.64 -39.98 44.12
CA GLN A 525 -6.24 -40.60 45.39
C GLN A 525 -4.80 -40.28 45.78
N ILE A 526 -3.85 -40.32 44.83
CA ILE A 526 -2.47 -39.88 45.09
C ILE A 526 -2.46 -38.42 45.52
N LEU A 527 -3.16 -37.56 44.79
CA LEU A 527 -3.28 -36.14 45.11
C LEU A 527 -3.88 -35.93 46.51
N SER A 528 -4.94 -36.68 46.87
CA SER A 528 -5.57 -36.60 48.20
C SER A 528 -4.63 -36.89 49.37
N LYS A 529 -3.56 -37.68 49.14
CA LYS A 529 -2.53 -37.98 50.15
C LYS A 529 -1.50 -36.86 50.29
N LEU A 530 -1.40 -35.95 49.32
CA LEU A 530 -0.39 -34.90 49.26
C LEU A 530 -0.84 -33.58 49.91
N SER A 531 -2.14 -33.28 49.93
CA SER A 531 -2.68 -32.13 50.67
C SER A 531 -4.15 -32.33 51.10
N ILE A 532 -4.47 -31.75 52.26
CA ILE A 532 -5.77 -31.81 52.94
C ILE A 532 -6.69 -30.66 52.48
N ASP A 533 -6.12 -29.57 51.95
CA ASP A 533 -6.82 -28.31 51.61
C ASP A 533 -7.50 -28.32 50.21
N GLY A 534 -7.74 -29.50 49.66
CA GLY A 534 -8.28 -29.68 48.32
C GLY A 534 -7.21 -29.57 47.22
N ASN A 535 -7.03 -30.64 46.46
CA ASN A 535 -5.86 -30.80 45.59
C ASN A 535 -6.05 -30.32 44.15
N ILE A 536 -7.30 -30.09 43.73
CA ILE A 536 -7.70 -29.92 42.33
C ILE A 536 -8.53 -28.65 42.18
N ILE A 537 -8.14 -27.77 41.27
CA ILE A 537 -8.73 -26.44 41.11
C ILE A 537 -10.02 -26.45 40.25
N ARG A 538 -10.23 -27.46 39.41
CA ARG A 538 -11.30 -27.45 38.39
C ARG A 538 -12.29 -28.61 38.48
N ASP A 539 -13.50 -28.28 38.91
CA ASP A 539 -14.74 -28.92 38.48
C ASP A 539 -15.22 -28.35 37.13
N LYS A 540 -16.22 -28.98 36.52
CA LYS A 540 -16.94 -28.41 35.37
C LYS A 540 -17.40 -26.99 35.70
N LYS A 541 -16.84 -25.99 35.03
CA LYS A 541 -17.24 -24.58 35.22
C LYS A 541 -17.82 -24.01 33.94
N LYS A 542 -18.82 -23.15 34.11
CA LYS A 542 -19.50 -22.44 33.02
C LYS A 542 -18.69 -21.21 32.63
N CYS A 543 -18.35 -21.06 31.36
CA CYS A 543 -17.64 -19.89 30.88
C CYS A 543 -18.51 -18.63 30.99
N VAL A 544 -17.98 -17.57 31.60
CA VAL A 544 -18.66 -16.28 31.77
C VAL A 544 -18.94 -15.55 30.45
N PHE A 545 -18.17 -15.80 29.41
CA PHE A 545 -18.30 -15.12 28.12
C PHE A 545 -19.30 -15.79 27.17
N CYS A 546 -19.18 -17.11 26.99
CA CYS A 546 -19.99 -17.89 26.04
C CYS A 546 -21.05 -18.80 26.69
N GLY A 547 -21.01 -19.00 28.00
CA GLY A 547 -21.96 -19.84 28.72
C GLY A 547 -21.78 -21.36 28.57
N LYS A 548 -20.77 -21.85 27.82
CA LYS A 548 -20.49 -23.29 27.69
C LYS A 548 -19.82 -23.84 28.95
N THR A 549 -20.21 -25.04 29.37
CA THR A 549 -19.64 -25.77 30.51
C THR A 549 -18.58 -26.75 30.00
N SER A 550 -17.38 -26.72 30.56
CA SER A 550 -16.29 -27.64 30.19
C SER A 550 -15.38 -27.92 31.39
N TYR A 551 -14.65 -29.04 31.36
CA TYR A 551 -13.64 -29.42 32.33
C TYR A 551 -12.39 -28.52 32.25
N SER A 552 -12.15 -27.82 31.12
CA SER A 552 -10.89 -27.12 30.84
C SER A 552 -11.03 -25.59 30.74
N THR A 553 -11.82 -24.93 31.59
CA THR A 553 -11.97 -23.46 31.57
C THR A 553 -11.06 -22.75 32.59
N ASN A 554 -10.20 -21.85 32.12
CA ASN A 554 -9.35 -20.98 32.94
C ASN A 554 -10.16 -20.06 33.84
N THR A 555 -9.62 -19.62 34.98
CA THR A 555 -10.32 -18.72 35.90
C THR A 555 -9.61 -17.38 35.98
N LEU A 556 -10.37 -16.29 35.98
CA LEU A 556 -9.83 -14.94 36.15
C LEU A 556 -9.29 -14.79 37.58
N ARG A 557 -8.03 -14.40 37.75
CA ARG A 557 -7.36 -14.25 39.05
C ARG A 557 -8.07 -13.26 39.96
N ALA A 558 -8.59 -12.16 39.39
CA ALA A 558 -9.24 -11.11 40.16
C ALA A 558 -10.58 -11.52 40.78
N CYS A 559 -11.31 -12.47 40.16
CA CYS A 559 -12.71 -12.75 40.55
C CYS A 559 -13.12 -14.22 40.56
N GLY A 560 -12.23 -15.14 40.18
CA GLY A 560 -12.49 -16.58 40.15
C GLY A 560 -13.42 -17.07 39.03
N HIS A 561 -14.06 -16.20 38.26
CA HIS A 561 -14.96 -16.59 37.17
C HIS A 561 -14.23 -17.33 36.04
N ALA A 562 -14.85 -18.40 35.55
CA ALA A 562 -14.27 -19.24 34.51
C ALA A 562 -14.44 -18.65 33.11
N TYR A 563 -13.46 -18.88 32.24
CA TYR A 563 -13.40 -18.40 30.86
C TYR A 563 -12.83 -19.46 29.91
N CYS A 564 -13.22 -19.35 28.63
CA CYS A 564 -12.76 -20.19 27.54
C CYS A 564 -11.97 -19.35 26.53
N ARG A 565 -11.45 -19.96 25.46
CA ARG A 565 -10.74 -19.22 24.38
C ARG A 565 -11.58 -18.11 23.74
N CYS A 566 -12.90 -18.20 23.83
CA CYS A 566 -13.84 -17.14 23.47
C CYS A 566 -13.56 -15.78 24.15
N ALA A 567 -12.86 -15.76 25.29
CA ALA A 567 -12.58 -14.54 26.03
C ALA A 567 -11.83 -13.49 25.20
N SER A 568 -10.84 -13.89 24.38
CA SER A 568 -10.07 -12.94 23.57
C SER A 568 -10.97 -12.19 22.58
N THR A 569 -11.84 -12.92 21.88
CA THR A 569 -12.80 -12.36 20.93
C THR A 569 -13.78 -11.38 21.58
N PHE A 570 -14.33 -11.74 22.74
CA PHE A 570 -15.26 -10.87 23.47
C PHE A 570 -14.56 -9.62 24.02
N LEU A 571 -13.38 -9.78 24.61
CA LEU A 571 -12.66 -8.68 25.27
C LEU A 571 -12.15 -7.64 24.27
N LEU A 572 -11.78 -8.02 23.04
CA LEU A 572 -11.36 -7.07 21.99
C LEU A 572 -12.42 -6.04 21.60
N GLN A 573 -13.69 -6.27 21.98
CA GLN A 573 -14.82 -5.39 21.69
C GLN A 573 -15.15 -4.44 22.85
N THR A 574 -14.59 -4.64 24.04
CA THR A 574 -15.00 -3.93 25.26
C THR A 574 -13.80 -3.32 25.98
N PHE A 575 -13.69 -2.00 26.03
CA PHE A 575 -12.64 -1.29 26.79
C PHE A 575 -13.26 -0.37 27.86
N PRO A 576 -12.74 -0.34 29.10
CA PRO A 576 -11.68 -1.22 29.65
C PRO A 576 -12.10 -2.69 29.74
N LEU A 577 -11.12 -3.60 29.70
CA LEU A 577 -11.36 -5.04 29.71
C LEU A 577 -11.89 -5.49 31.07
N LYS A 578 -13.10 -6.04 31.10
CA LYS A 578 -13.83 -6.40 32.33
C LYS A 578 -14.45 -7.79 32.26
N CYS A 579 -14.67 -8.40 33.42
CA CYS A 579 -15.47 -9.60 33.55
C CYS A 579 -16.90 -9.34 33.06
N LYS A 580 -17.45 -10.23 32.21
CA LYS A 580 -18.80 -10.12 31.65
C LYS A 580 -19.90 -10.44 32.68
N GLU A 581 -19.56 -11.06 33.81
CA GLU A 581 -20.54 -11.37 34.84
C GLU A 581 -21.17 -10.08 35.37
N SER A 582 -22.50 -10.03 35.28
CA SER A 582 -23.35 -8.87 35.57
C SER A 582 -23.08 -8.24 36.94
N LYS A 583 -22.78 -9.08 37.94
CA LYS A 583 -22.52 -8.69 39.33
C LYS A 583 -21.05 -8.44 39.65
N CYS A 584 -20.11 -8.88 38.81
CA CYS A 584 -18.68 -8.84 39.12
C CYS A 584 -18.02 -7.53 38.66
N LYS A 585 -18.20 -7.13 37.39
CA LYS A 585 -17.65 -5.92 36.74
C LYS A 585 -16.17 -5.59 37.02
N MET A 586 -15.39 -6.51 37.59
CA MET A 586 -13.98 -6.32 37.90
C MET A 586 -13.13 -6.24 36.63
N ASN A 587 -12.09 -5.41 36.67
CA ASN A 587 -11.11 -5.32 35.61
C ASN A 587 -10.29 -6.62 35.54
N ILE A 588 -10.00 -7.07 34.33
CA ILE A 588 -9.17 -8.26 34.11
C ILE A 588 -7.74 -7.97 34.54
N ASP A 589 -7.12 -8.90 35.28
CA ASP A 589 -5.74 -8.75 35.72
C ASP A 589 -4.77 -8.77 34.52
N MET A 590 -3.71 -7.96 34.58
CA MET A 590 -2.73 -7.90 33.49
C MET A 590 -2.09 -9.25 33.16
N ASP A 591 -1.87 -10.14 34.14
CA ASP A 591 -1.33 -11.48 33.87
C ASP A 591 -2.32 -12.37 33.10
N ASP A 592 -3.61 -12.30 33.46
CA ASP A 592 -4.67 -13.05 32.76
C ASP A 592 -4.76 -12.64 31.29
N LEU A 593 -4.46 -11.37 30.97
CA LEU A 593 -4.47 -10.89 29.58
C LEU A 593 -3.39 -11.54 28.71
N PHE A 594 -2.20 -11.83 29.23
CA PHE A 594 -1.17 -12.56 28.48
C PHE A 594 -1.55 -14.03 28.26
N GLU A 595 -2.34 -14.60 29.17
CA GLU A 595 -2.86 -15.97 29.03
C GLU A 595 -4.06 -16.06 28.07
N ILE A 596 -4.91 -15.03 28.07
CA ILE A 596 -6.08 -14.91 27.19
C ILE A 596 -5.65 -14.58 25.75
N PHE A 597 -4.78 -13.59 25.57
CA PHE A 597 -4.24 -13.18 24.26
C PHE A 597 -2.92 -13.90 23.98
N GLN A 598 -3.04 -15.18 23.63
CA GLN A 598 -1.89 -16.04 23.32
C GLN A 598 -1.19 -15.64 22.01
N ASP A 599 -1.92 -14.99 21.10
CA ASP A 599 -1.35 -14.36 19.91
C ASP A 599 -0.85 -12.95 20.25
N ARG A 600 0.43 -12.71 19.91
CA ARG A 600 1.06 -11.41 20.09
C ARG A 600 0.32 -10.36 19.26
N GLU A 601 -0.17 -10.68 18.06
CA GLU A 601 -0.88 -9.71 17.23
C GLU A 601 -2.20 -9.24 17.86
N GLU A 602 -2.99 -10.17 18.41
CA GLU A 602 -4.24 -9.84 19.11
C GLU A 602 -3.98 -8.97 20.35
N LEU A 603 -2.97 -9.33 21.15
CA LEU A 603 -2.57 -8.52 22.31
C LEU A 603 -2.11 -7.13 21.89
N MET A 604 -1.26 -7.03 20.86
CA MET A 604 -0.78 -5.75 20.34
C MET A 604 -1.92 -4.88 19.80
N SER A 605 -2.91 -5.49 19.15
CA SER A 605 -4.13 -4.82 18.70
C SER A 605 -4.94 -4.26 19.88
N ALA A 606 -5.07 -5.04 20.96
CA ALA A 606 -5.73 -4.59 22.19
C ALA A 606 -4.96 -3.43 22.86
N CYS A 607 -3.63 -3.52 22.95
CA CYS A 607 -2.78 -2.46 23.48
C CYS A 607 -2.88 -1.18 22.64
N LYS A 608 -2.85 -1.29 21.30
CA LYS A 608 -3.01 -0.18 20.36
C LYS A 608 -4.33 0.55 20.59
N LYS A 609 -5.45 -0.17 20.76
CA LYS A 609 -6.76 0.41 21.06
C LYS A 609 -6.75 1.18 22.39
N SER A 610 -6.16 0.61 23.44
CA SER A 610 -6.08 1.28 24.74
C SER A 610 -5.21 2.55 24.69
N ILE A 611 -4.05 2.51 24.02
CA ILE A 611 -3.21 3.69 23.81
C ILE A 611 -3.95 4.75 22.98
N GLN A 612 -4.69 4.35 21.94
CA GLN A 612 -5.53 5.30 21.17
C GLN A 612 -6.58 5.99 22.05
N ILE A 613 -7.20 5.27 22.99
CA ILE A 613 -8.14 5.87 23.97
C ILE A 613 -7.40 6.89 24.85
N TYR A 614 -6.19 6.57 25.30
CA TYR A 614 -5.36 7.50 26.08
C TYR A 614 -4.98 8.76 25.29
N LEU A 615 -4.48 8.61 24.06
CA LEU A 615 -4.14 9.70 23.15
C LEU A 615 -5.37 10.54 22.78
N LYS A 616 -6.56 9.94 22.71
CA LYS A 616 -7.83 10.67 22.51
C LYS A 616 -8.16 11.57 23.70
N LYS A 617 -7.98 11.08 24.92
CA LYS A 617 -8.22 11.86 26.15
C LYS A 617 -7.18 12.97 26.37
N ASN A 618 -5.95 12.79 25.92
CA ASN A 618 -4.84 13.71 26.13
C ASN A 618 -4.42 14.47 24.86
N SER A 619 -5.38 14.77 23.98
CA SER A 619 -5.09 15.33 22.65
C SER A 619 -4.48 16.73 22.67
N SER A 620 -4.60 17.46 23.77
CA SER A 620 -3.94 18.76 23.97
C SER A 620 -2.43 18.65 24.16
N LEU A 621 -1.94 17.49 24.62
CA LEU A 621 -0.51 17.25 24.90
C LEU A 621 0.20 16.56 23.74
N ASN A 622 -0.53 15.77 22.94
CA ASN A 622 0.02 15.04 21.81
C ASN A 622 -1.04 14.88 20.70
N ASP A 623 -0.77 15.45 19.52
CA ASP A 623 -1.67 15.37 18.36
C ASP A 623 -1.48 14.09 17.52
N GLN A 624 -0.59 13.19 17.95
CA GLN A 624 -0.35 11.94 17.24
C GLN A 624 -1.38 10.87 17.59
N VAL A 625 -1.73 10.06 16.59
CA VAL A 625 -2.53 8.85 16.74
C VAL A 625 -1.92 7.72 15.92
N PHE A 626 -2.19 6.48 16.31
CA PHE A 626 -1.77 5.36 15.47
C PHE A 626 -2.51 5.35 14.13
N CYS A 627 -1.79 4.93 13.10
CA CYS A 627 -2.32 4.64 11.78
C CYS A 627 -3.55 3.69 11.86
N PRO A 628 -4.67 4.01 11.18
CA PRO A 628 -5.85 3.16 11.11
C PRO A 628 -5.59 1.77 10.53
N ASN A 629 -4.56 1.61 9.70
CA ASN A 629 -4.16 0.30 9.20
C ASN A 629 -3.80 -0.63 10.37
N ALA A 630 -4.52 -1.75 10.48
CA ALA A 630 -4.46 -2.66 11.61
C ALA A 630 -3.05 -3.22 11.86
N THR A 631 -2.32 -3.51 10.79
CA THR A 631 -0.95 -4.06 10.84
C THR A 631 0.12 -2.98 10.99
N CYS A 632 -0.23 -1.71 10.82
CA CYS A 632 0.71 -0.60 10.91
C CYS A 632 0.83 -0.09 12.35
N ILE A 633 2.06 0.11 12.81
CA ILE A 633 2.39 0.70 14.11
C ILE A 633 2.83 2.17 14.00
N GLY A 634 2.72 2.76 12.81
CA GLY A 634 3.08 4.14 12.53
C GLY A 634 2.19 5.14 13.25
N LEU A 635 2.77 6.29 13.60
CA LEU A 635 2.04 7.43 14.14
C LEU A 635 1.76 8.43 13.02
N ILE A 636 0.56 9.00 13.04
CA ILE A 636 0.08 10.01 12.09
C ILE A 636 -0.54 11.17 12.88
N THR A 637 -0.64 12.34 12.27
CA THR A 637 -1.13 13.56 12.93
C THR A 637 -2.64 13.62 12.85
N ARG A 638 -3.35 13.72 13.98
CA ARG A 638 -4.82 13.69 14.02
C ARG A 638 -5.45 14.83 13.21
N ASN A 639 -4.90 16.03 13.27
CA ASN A 639 -5.49 17.20 12.63
C ASN A 639 -5.08 17.39 11.16
N CYS A 640 -4.27 16.49 10.59
CA CYS A 640 -3.82 16.59 9.19
C CYS A 640 -4.84 16.06 8.18
N GLY A 641 -6.03 15.63 8.63
CA GLY A 641 -7.05 15.07 7.75
C GLY A 641 -6.56 13.80 7.04
N TYR A 642 -6.95 13.63 5.78
CA TYR A 642 -6.53 12.51 4.95
C TYR A 642 -5.06 12.67 4.54
N GLN A 643 -4.20 11.74 4.94
CA GLN A 643 -2.75 11.88 4.82
C GLN A 643 -2.08 10.54 4.51
N THR A 644 -0.87 10.57 3.94
CA THR A 644 -0.07 9.36 3.76
C THR A 644 0.65 8.98 5.05
N CYS A 645 0.42 7.77 5.55
CA CYS A 645 1.16 7.23 6.68
C CYS A 645 2.60 6.92 6.28
N LEU A 646 3.57 7.66 6.83
CA LEU A 646 5.00 7.50 6.50
C LEU A 646 5.59 6.13 6.88
N THR A 647 4.93 5.37 7.74
CA THR A 647 5.38 4.04 8.15
C THR A 647 4.97 2.94 7.16
N CYS A 648 3.73 2.99 6.65
CA CYS A 648 3.20 1.95 5.76
C CYS A 648 2.94 2.42 4.32
N GLY A 649 3.12 3.71 4.04
CA GLY A 649 2.91 4.31 2.71
C GLY A 649 1.45 4.34 2.24
N ARG A 650 0.47 4.02 3.10
CA ARG A 650 -0.96 4.04 2.77
C ARG A 650 -1.58 5.38 3.10
N ASP A 651 -2.55 5.81 2.30
CA ASP A 651 -3.33 7.01 2.57
C ASP A 651 -4.41 6.67 3.59
N VAL A 652 -4.50 7.46 4.66
CA VAL A 652 -5.32 7.15 5.83
C VAL A 652 -5.93 8.42 6.43
N CYS A 653 -7.13 8.28 7.00
CA CYS A 653 -7.75 9.34 7.77
C CYS A 653 -7.75 8.98 9.28
N PRO A 654 -7.11 9.78 10.16
CA PRO A 654 -7.18 9.56 11.60
C PRO A 654 -8.58 9.79 12.18
N SER A 655 -9.40 10.63 11.54
CA SER A 655 -10.73 11.00 12.02
C SER A 655 -11.80 9.96 11.69
N CYS A 656 -11.90 9.54 10.43
CA CYS A 656 -12.89 8.54 9.99
C CYS A 656 -12.32 7.12 9.86
N SER A 657 -11.02 6.92 10.10
CA SER A 657 -10.32 5.62 10.01
C SER A 657 -10.32 4.96 8.64
N LEU A 658 -10.72 5.66 7.58
CA LEU A 658 -10.66 5.16 6.21
C LEU A 658 -9.20 5.03 5.74
N ILE A 659 -8.96 4.03 4.89
CA ILE A 659 -7.66 3.70 4.33
C ILE A 659 -7.87 3.57 2.81
N ASP A 660 -7.03 4.25 2.04
CA ASP A 660 -7.01 4.20 0.58
C ASP A 660 -8.36 4.57 -0.09
N ASP A 661 -9.09 5.52 0.50
CA ASP A 661 -10.35 6.07 -0.03
C ASP A 661 -10.08 7.27 -0.95
N GLU A 662 -10.10 7.02 -2.26
CA GLU A 662 -9.92 8.06 -3.30
C GLU A 662 -10.94 9.20 -3.18
N LEU A 663 -12.14 8.92 -2.64
CA LEU A 663 -13.16 9.93 -2.41
C LEU A 663 -12.83 10.88 -1.27
N HIS A 664 -11.91 10.52 -0.38
CA HIS A 664 -11.47 11.35 0.73
C HIS A 664 -10.34 12.33 0.33
N GLN A 665 -9.70 12.09 -0.80
CA GLN A 665 -8.54 12.84 -1.23
C GLN A 665 -8.86 14.32 -1.48
N GLY A 666 -8.09 15.21 -0.86
CA GLY A 666 -8.31 16.66 -0.92
C GLY A 666 -9.63 17.13 -0.29
N ARG A 667 -10.33 16.26 0.46
CA ARG A 667 -11.64 16.52 1.06
C ARG A 667 -11.63 16.24 2.56
N THR A 668 -12.46 16.98 3.28
CA THR A 668 -12.78 16.73 4.69
C THR A 668 -13.66 15.48 4.84
N CYS A 669 -13.74 14.95 6.05
CA CYS A 669 -14.61 13.80 6.35
C CYS A 669 -16.09 14.11 6.03
N ASP A 670 -16.53 15.34 6.28
CA ASP A 670 -17.93 15.74 6.08
C ASP A 670 -18.26 15.89 4.59
N GLU A 671 -17.37 16.50 3.79
CA GLU A 671 -17.53 16.58 2.33
C GLU A 671 -17.59 15.18 1.71
N ARG A 672 -16.70 14.27 2.13
CA ARG A 672 -16.71 12.87 1.68
C ARG A 672 -18.02 12.16 2.06
N ASN A 673 -18.48 12.34 3.30
CA ASN A 673 -19.72 11.73 3.77
C ASN A 673 -20.95 12.31 3.06
N MET A 674 -20.94 13.59 2.70
CA MET A 674 -21.97 14.20 1.86
C MET A 674 -22.00 13.56 0.47
N VAL A 675 -20.85 13.42 -0.19
CA VAL A 675 -20.75 12.73 -1.50
C VAL A 675 -21.25 11.29 -1.42
N HIS A 676 -21.00 10.58 -0.32
CA HIS A 676 -21.46 9.20 -0.14
C HIS A 676 -22.96 9.10 0.19
N LYS A 677 -23.55 10.13 0.81
CA LYS A 677 -25.00 10.20 1.07
C LYS A 677 -25.80 10.55 -0.17
N MET A 678 -25.17 11.16 -1.17
CA MET A 678 -25.76 11.42 -2.47
C MET A 678 -25.80 10.10 -3.25
N GLY A 679 -26.99 9.60 -3.58
CA GLY A 679 -27.13 8.42 -4.44
C GLY A 679 -26.43 8.60 -5.79
N ASP A 680 -26.32 7.54 -6.60
CA ASP A 680 -25.38 7.45 -7.73
C ASP A 680 -25.44 8.59 -8.76
N PHE A 681 -26.57 9.28 -8.89
CA PHE A 681 -26.76 10.36 -9.88
C PHE A 681 -25.82 11.56 -9.67
N LEU A 682 -25.80 12.18 -8.48
CA LEU A 682 -25.07 13.45 -8.29
C LEU A 682 -23.54 13.30 -8.28
N PRO A 683 -22.93 12.27 -7.63
CA PRO A 683 -21.49 12.05 -7.72
C PRO A 683 -21.02 11.80 -9.16
N ASN A 684 -21.82 11.09 -9.96
CA ASN A 684 -21.52 10.88 -11.38
C ASN A 684 -21.70 12.17 -12.18
N LEU A 685 -22.73 12.96 -11.89
CA LEU A 685 -22.97 14.26 -12.52
C LEU A 685 -21.82 15.26 -12.24
N PHE A 686 -21.32 15.35 -11.00
CA PHE A 686 -20.17 16.20 -10.67
C PHE A 686 -18.90 15.79 -11.42
N LYS A 687 -18.57 14.49 -11.41
CA LYS A 687 -17.40 13.96 -12.13
C LYS A 687 -17.49 14.24 -13.63
N ALA A 688 -18.67 14.05 -14.21
CA ALA A 688 -18.89 14.31 -15.63
C ALA A 688 -18.82 15.82 -15.96
N ALA A 689 -19.33 16.69 -15.09
CA ALA A 689 -19.23 18.14 -15.24
C ALA A 689 -17.80 18.66 -15.11
N GLU A 690 -17.02 18.13 -14.16
CA GLU A 690 -15.60 18.45 -14.02
C GLU A 690 -14.81 18.01 -15.25
N LYS A 691 -15.03 16.77 -15.71
CA LYS A 691 -14.42 16.26 -16.94
C LYS A 691 -14.77 17.16 -18.13
N PHE A 692 -16.05 17.51 -18.29
CA PHE A 692 -16.49 18.42 -19.35
C PHE A 692 -15.77 19.77 -19.28
N ALA A 693 -15.69 20.37 -18.09
CA ALA A 693 -15.01 21.65 -17.89
C ALA A 693 -13.56 21.60 -18.34
N ARG A 694 -12.82 20.55 -17.97
CA ARG A 694 -11.41 20.39 -18.32
C ARG A 694 -11.21 20.08 -19.81
N ASP A 695 -12.01 19.18 -20.37
CA ASP A 695 -11.88 18.75 -21.77
C ASP A 695 -12.28 19.83 -22.77
N ASN A 696 -13.20 20.71 -22.38
CA ASN A 696 -13.75 21.77 -23.24
C ASN A 696 -13.22 23.15 -22.84
N TRP A 697 -12.15 23.21 -22.03
CA TRP A 697 -11.47 24.47 -21.72
C TRP A 697 -10.53 24.86 -22.84
N THR A 698 -10.80 25.99 -23.49
CA THR A 698 -10.01 26.45 -24.65
C THR A 698 -8.88 27.39 -24.22
N THR A 699 -7.85 27.52 -25.05
CA THR A 699 -6.74 28.47 -24.85
C THR A 699 -7.16 29.95 -24.95
N GLN A 700 -8.37 30.23 -25.45
CA GLN A 700 -8.95 31.57 -25.53
C GLN A 700 -9.47 32.08 -24.17
N THR A 701 -9.52 31.20 -23.16
CA THR A 701 -9.91 31.52 -21.78
C THR A 701 -8.73 31.34 -20.84
N PRO A 702 -8.54 32.20 -19.81
CA PRO A 702 -7.49 32.02 -18.81
C PRO A 702 -7.53 30.64 -18.15
N PRO A 703 -6.40 30.11 -17.65
CA PRO A 703 -6.33 28.76 -17.13
C PRO A 703 -7.18 28.56 -15.89
N ILE A 704 -7.71 27.34 -15.73
CA ILE A 704 -8.47 26.92 -14.55
C ILE A 704 -7.54 26.93 -13.33
N ILE A 705 -7.99 27.59 -12.26
CA ILE A 705 -7.33 27.61 -10.95
C ILE A 705 -7.88 26.47 -10.09
N ARG A 706 -9.22 26.37 -10.00
CA ARG A 706 -9.93 25.35 -9.22
C ARG A 706 -11.32 25.07 -9.78
N ILE A 707 -11.86 23.90 -9.44
CA ILE A 707 -13.23 23.51 -9.76
C ILE A 707 -13.91 23.08 -8.46
N ASP A 708 -15.00 23.76 -8.12
CA ASP A 708 -15.75 23.56 -6.89
C ASP A 708 -17.08 22.88 -7.19
N TYR A 709 -17.37 21.77 -6.51
CA TYR A 709 -18.65 21.09 -6.66
C TYR A 709 -19.75 21.89 -5.98
N ASN A 710 -20.92 21.98 -6.60
CA ASN A 710 -22.09 22.59 -5.97
C ASN A 710 -22.67 21.63 -4.91
N MET A 711 -22.00 21.56 -3.76
CA MET A 711 -22.38 20.68 -2.64
C MET A 711 -23.76 20.99 -2.08
N SER A 712 -24.33 22.17 -2.36
CA SER A 712 -25.71 22.49 -1.96
C SER A 712 -26.72 21.51 -2.55
N LEU A 713 -26.44 20.89 -3.71
CA LEU A 713 -27.30 19.89 -4.33
C LEU A 713 -27.52 18.63 -3.47
N ALA A 714 -26.68 18.39 -2.45
CA ALA A 714 -26.78 17.24 -1.55
C ALA A 714 -27.93 17.32 -0.55
N ASP A 715 -28.41 18.52 -0.21
CA ASP A 715 -29.34 18.72 0.90
C ASP A 715 -30.52 19.62 0.51
N GLN A 716 -31.68 19.00 0.25
CA GLN A 716 -32.97 19.67 0.05
C GLN A 716 -32.96 20.91 -0.87
N CYS A 717 -31.98 20.97 -1.79
CA CYS A 717 -31.65 22.14 -2.59
C CYS A 717 -32.84 22.58 -3.44
N PRO A 718 -33.29 23.85 -3.33
CA PRO A 718 -34.37 24.36 -4.17
C PRO A 718 -34.07 24.21 -5.67
N SER A 719 -32.80 24.39 -6.07
CA SER A 719 -32.35 24.19 -7.46
C SER A 719 -32.60 22.75 -7.94
N LEU A 720 -32.16 21.75 -7.16
CA LEU A 720 -32.34 20.35 -7.51
C LEU A 720 -33.82 19.93 -7.51
N LYS A 721 -34.60 20.40 -6.53
CA LYS A 721 -36.04 20.15 -6.45
C LYS A 721 -36.78 20.67 -7.69
N ARG A 722 -36.45 21.87 -8.15
CA ARG A 722 -37.02 22.44 -9.39
C ARG A 722 -36.60 21.66 -10.63
N PHE A 723 -35.36 21.21 -10.67
CA PHE A 723 -34.84 20.38 -11.76
C PHE A 723 -35.57 19.05 -11.86
N TYR A 724 -35.75 18.32 -10.75
CA TYR A 724 -36.52 17.07 -10.73
C TYR A 724 -37.99 17.27 -11.10
N LYS A 725 -38.63 18.36 -10.65
CA LYS A 725 -39.97 18.72 -11.14
C LYS A 725 -39.99 18.94 -12.65
N GLY A 726 -38.94 19.51 -13.23
CA GLY A 726 -38.82 19.69 -14.68
C GLY A 726 -38.65 18.38 -15.43
N VAL A 727 -37.94 17.41 -14.84
CA VAL A 727 -37.83 16.05 -15.38
C VAL A 727 -39.21 15.36 -15.36
N GLU A 728 -39.93 15.49 -14.26
CA GLU A 728 -41.28 14.94 -14.08
C GLU A 728 -42.29 15.55 -15.06
N THR A 729 -42.24 16.87 -15.33
CA THR A 729 -43.12 17.52 -16.32
C THR A 729 -42.85 17.07 -17.75
N LEU A 730 -41.67 16.50 -18.03
CA LEU A 730 -41.35 15.84 -19.30
C LEU A 730 -41.77 14.36 -19.33
N GLY A 731 -42.47 13.87 -18.29
CA GLY A 731 -42.92 12.49 -18.17
C GLY A 731 -41.78 11.49 -17.89
N GLN A 732 -40.67 11.94 -17.31
CA GLN A 732 -39.49 11.12 -17.03
C GLN A 732 -39.34 10.85 -15.53
N PRO A 733 -38.71 9.72 -15.13
CA PRO A 733 -38.39 9.45 -13.73
C PRO A 733 -37.25 10.36 -13.24
N SER A 734 -37.37 10.83 -11.99
CA SER A 734 -36.34 11.59 -11.28
C SER A 734 -35.55 10.68 -10.33
N PRO A 735 -34.20 10.69 -10.35
CA PRO A 735 -33.32 11.48 -11.22
C PRO A 735 -33.28 10.96 -12.68
N PRO A 736 -33.02 11.83 -13.67
CA PRO A 736 -32.96 11.45 -15.07
C PRO A 736 -31.67 10.68 -15.43
N ASP A 737 -31.71 9.91 -16.50
CA ASP A 737 -30.49 9.38 -17.14
C ASP A 737 -29.64 10.57 -17.66
N MET A 738 -28.34 10.57 -17.35
CA MET A 738 -27.40 11.61 -17.81
C MET A 738 -27.36 11.73 -19.34
N ALA A 739 -27.65 10.68 -20.10
CA ALA A 739 -27.73 10.72 -21.56
C ALA A 739 -28.88 11.59 -22.10
N ARG A 740 -29.80 12.02 -21.23
CA ARG A 740 -30.93 12.91 -21.59
C ARG A 740 -30.56 14.39 -21.61
N GLY A 741 -29.34 14.74 -21.21
CA GLY A 741 -28.88 16.12 -21.19
C GLY A 741 -27.40 16.25 -21.55
N PHE A 742 -26.89 17.46 -21.42
CA PHE A 742 -25.49 17.77 -21.69
C PHE A 742 -25.03 18.96 -20.85
N PHE A 743 -23.70 19.12 -20.73
CA PHE A 743 -23.09 20.21 -19.98
C PHE A 743 -22.81 21.42 -20.87
N THR A 744 -22.85 22.59 -20.27
CA THR A 744 -22.61 23.87 -20.94
C THR A 744 -22.06 24.90 -19.96
N PHE A 745 -21.54 26.00 -20.48
CA PHE A 745 -20.90 27.07 -19.73
C PHE A 745 -21.87 28.21 -19.45
N HIS A 746 -21.89 28.74 -18.23
CA HIS A 746 -22.67 29.93 -17.90
C HIS A 746 -21.80 30.96 -17.18
N GLY A 747 -21.56 32.10 -17.84
CA GLY A 747 -20.88 33.24 -17.26
C GLY A 747 -21.84 34.16 -16.54
N THR A 748 -21.49 34.57 -15.33
CA THR A 748 -22.28 35.50 -14.52
C THR A 748 -21.37 36.29 -13.58
N ALA A 749 -21.92 37.33 -12.94
CA ALA A 749 -21.18 38.10 -11.95
C ALA A 749 -20.90 37.24 -10.70
N PRO A 750 -19.74 37.38 -10.03
CA PRO A 750 -19.37 36.58 -8.85
C PRO A 750 -20.44 36.56 -7.76
N THR A 751 -21.10 37.69 -7.51
CA THR A 751 -22.17 37.84 -6.50
C THR A 751 -23.43 36.99 -6.80
N SER A 752 -23.61 36.56 -8.05
CA SER A 752 -24.76 35.77 -8.48
C SER A 752 -24.51 34.25 -8.42
N ILE A 753 -23.26 33.81 -8.29
CA ILE A 753 -22.89 32.40 -8.38
C ILE A 753 -23.52 31.58 -7.26
N LYS A 754 -23.30 31.96 -6.00
CA LYS A 754 -23.84 31.24 -4.85
C LYS A 754 -25.39 31.21 -4.87
N PRO A 755 -26.11 32.33 -5.09
CA PRO A 755 -27.57 32.31 -5.24
C PRO A 755 -28.06 31.38 -6.35
N ILE A 756 -27.39 31.35 -7.51
CA ILE A 756 -27.75 30.45 -8.61
C ILE A 756 -27.52 28.99 -8.23
N CYS A 757 -26.37 28.66 -7.64
CA CYS A 757 -26.04 27.31 -7.20
C CYS A 757 -27.07 26.75 -6.21
N VAL A 758 -27.57 27.57 -5.29
CA VAL A 758 -28.56 27.16 -4.27
C VAL A 758 -30.00 27.17 -4.80
N ASN A 759 -30.42 28.23 -5.50
CA ASN A 759 -31.83 28.44 -5.83
C ASN A 759 -32.20 28.00 -7.26
N GLY A 760 -31.21 27.92 -8.15
CA GLY A 760 -31.36 27.71 -9.59
C GLY A 760 -31.31 29.02 -10.38
N PHE A 761 -31.47 28.92 -11.69
CA PHE A 761 -31.50 30.08 -12.59
C PHE A 761 -32.89 30.73 -12.59
N ASP A 762 -32.99 31.94 -12.02
CA ASP A 762 -34.24 32.69 -11.82
C ASP A 762 -34.76 33.35 -13.12
N PRO A 763 -35.89 32.86 -13.68
CA PRO A 763 -36.47 33.36 -14.93
C PRO A 763 -36.90 34.83 -14.91
N SER A 764 -37.19 35.40 -13.74
CA SER A 764 -37.73 36.76 -13.60
C SER A 764 -36.66 37.85 -13.70
N ARG A 765 -35.38 37.47 -13.62
CA ARG A 765 -34.23 38.41 -13.69
C ARG A 765 -33.81 38.74 -15.12
N ARG A 766 -34.55 38.26 -16.12
CA ARG A 766 -34.24 38.38 -17.55
C ARG A 766 -35.05 39.50 -18.19
N ALA A 767 -34.40 40.45 -18.87
CA ALA A 767 -35.04 41.50 -19.64
C ALA A 767 -34.23 41.84 -20.92
N GLY A 768 -34.92 42.05 -22.05
CA GLY A 768 -34.32 42.58 -23.29
C GLY A 768 -33.37 41.65 -24.07
N GLN A 769 -33.58 40.33 -24.03
CA GLN A 769 -32.62 39.36 -24.60
C GLN A 769 -32.82 39.11 -26.12
N ALA A 770 -31.71 39.03 -26.88
CA ALA A 770 -31.71 39.07 -28.35
C ALA A 770 -32.03 37.74 -29.08
N CYS A 771 -31.75 36.59 -28.47
CA CYS A 771 -31.86 35.26 -29.07
C CYS A 771 -33.07 34.44 -28.60
N GLY A 772 -33.96 35.02 -27.77
CA GLY A 772 -35.13 34.37 -27.17
C GLY A 772 -35.28 34.70 -25.69
N VAL A 773 -36.44 34.38 -25.12
CA VAL A 773 -36.87 34.72 -23.73
C VAL A 773 -36.28 33.81 -22.64
N GLY A 774 -35.23 33.05 -22.96
CA GLY A 774 -34.63 31.99 -22.11
C GLY A 774 -33.34 32.39 -21.39
N GLU A 775 -32.81 31.51 -20.53
CA GLU A 775 -31.50 31.65 -19.88
C GLU A 775 -30.38 31.21 -20.84
N TYR A 776 -29.26 31.94 -20.87
CA TYR A 776 -28.25 31.78 -21.93
C TYR A 776 -27.06 30.99 -21.40
N PHE A 777 -26.63 30.00 -22.17
CA PHE A 777 -25.48 29.17 -21.87
C PHE A 777 -24.55 29.12 -23.09
N GLY A 778 -23.28 29.47 -22.91
CA GLY A 778 -22.30 29.50 -23.99
C GLY A 778 -22.00 28.10 -24.53
N VAL A 779 -21.92 27.98 -25.85
CA VAL A 779 -21.47 26.73 -26.50
C VAL A 779 -19.99 26.45 -26.24
N THR A 780 -19.22 27.47 -25.82
CA THR A 780 -17.82 27.37 -25.38
C THR A 780 -17.58 28.22 -24.14
N ALA A 781 -16.50 27.93 -23.41
CA ALA A 781 -16.05 28.76 -22.28
C ALA A 781 -15.78 30.22 -22.71
N ALA A 782 -15.25 30.43 -23.92
CA ALA A 782 -14.95 31.76 -24.46
C ALA A 782 -16.20 32.64 -24.61
N VAL A 783 -17.34 32.08 -25.04
CA VAL A 783 -18.60 32.84 -25.12
C VAL A 783 -19.05 33.29 -23.73
N SER A 784 -18.95 32.39 -22.74
CA SER A 784 -19.35 32.69 -21.36
C SER A 784 -18.37 33.61 -20.63
N HIS A 785 -17.10 33.64 -21.02
CA HIS A 785 -16.07 34.47 -20.41
C HIS A 785 -16.44 35.97 -20.42
N GLY A 786 -16.94 36.48 -21.54
CA GLY A 786 -17.35 37.89 -21.66
C GLY A 786 -18.42 38.30 -20.63
N TYR A 787 -19.22 37.35 -20.15
CA TYR A 787 -20.21 37.59 -19.11
C TYR A 787 -19.63 37.43 -17.69
N SER A 788 -18.64 36.55 -17.50
CA SER A 788 -17.89 36.41 -16.24
C SER A 788 -17.01 37.62 -15.91
N CYS A 789 -16.63 38.44 -16.91
CA CYS A 789 -15.85 39.66 -16.71
C CYS A 789 -16.69 40.88 -16.23
N ARG A 790 -18.01 40.73 -16.07
CA ARG A 790 -18.87 41.83 -15.61
C ARG A 790 -18.58 42.12 -14.13
N GLY A 791 -17.91 43.24 -13.88
CA GLY A 791 -17.59 43.73 -12.52
C GLY A 791 -16.11 43.65 -12.13
N SER A 792 -15.24 43.02 -12.94
CA SER A 792 -13.79 43.11 -12.77
C SER A 792 -13.06 42.89 -14.10
N ALA A 793 -12.05 43.73 -14.40
CA ALA A 793 -11.19 43.57 -15.57
C ALA A 793 -9.99 42.64 -15.32
N GLN A 794 -9.71 42.34 -14.05
CA GLN A 794 -8.59 41.50 -13.63
C GLN A 794 -9.18 40.37 -12.75
N GLY A 795 -8.92 39.12 -13.11
CA GLY A 795 -9.48 37.95 -12.40
C GLY A 795 -9.08 37.89 -10.90
N PRO A 796 -9.48 36.85 -10.17
CA PRO A 796 -10.04 35.59 -10.67
C PRO A 796 -11.47 35.73 -11.16
N PHE A 797 -11.78 35.05 -12.26
CA PHE A 797 -13.12 34.94 -12.81
C PHE A 797 -13.74 33.62 -12.39
N SER A 798 -15.06 33.56 -12.38
CA SER A 798 -15.78 32.34 -12.07
C SER A 798 -16.91 32.10 -13.08
N MET A 799 -17.16 30.82 -13.38
CA MET A 799 -18.15 30.37 -14.35
C MET A 799 -18.85 29.12 -13.83
N ILE A 800 -20.14 29.00 -14.11
CA ILE A 800 -20.93 27.83 -13.72
C ILE A 800 -20.96 26.85 -14.88
N ILE A 801 -20.71 25.57 -14.60
CA ILE A 801 -21.04 24.48 -15.52
C ILE A 801 -22.43 23.99 -15.16
N ALA A 802 -23.35 24.15 -16.11
CA ALA A 802 -24.73 23.75 -15.95
C ALA A 802 -25.01 22.47 -16.76
N PHE A 803 -25.86 21.60 -16.24
CA PHE A 803 -26.44 20.49 -16.97
C PHE A 803 -27.82 20.88 -17.49
N LEU A 804 -28.05 20.74 -18.80
CA LEU A 804 -29.30 21.08 -19.48
C LEU A 804 -29.96 19.81 -20.01
N LEU A 805 -31.28 19.71 -19.86
CA LEU A 805 -32.06 18.64 -20.47
C LEU A 805 -32.29 18.91 -21.96
N ASN A 806 -32.26 17.85 -22.77
CA ASN A 806 -32.74 17.88 -24.13
C ASN A 806 -34.29 17.87 -24.12
N CYS A 807 -34.90 19.06 -24.19
CA CYS A 807 -36.34 19.24 -24.12
C CYS A 807 -36.85 20.29 -25.13
N PRO A 808 -38.17 20.36 -25.40
CA PRO A 808 -38.74 21.37 -26.30
C PRO A 808 -38.48 22.83 -25.90
N GLN A 809 -38.17 23.08 -24.63
CA GLN A 809 -37.86 24.41 -24.10
C GLN A 809 -36.41 24.84 -24.35
N LEU A 810 -35.56 23.95 -24.87
CA LEU A 810 -34.20 24.23 -25.30
C LEU A 810 -34.19 24.67 -26.77
N SER A 811 -33.53 25.80 -27.04
CA SER A 811 -33.17 26.22 -28.40
C SER A 811 -31.68 26.50 -28.47
N THR A 812 -31.07 26.28 -29.65
CA THR A 812 -29.63 26.49 -29.85
C THR A 812 -29.40 27.49 -30.97
N ARG A 813 -28.52 28.46 -30.71
CA ARG A 813 -27.95 29.35 -31.72
C ARG A 813 -26.56 28.82 -32.07
N PRO A 814 -26.37 28.26 -33.28
CA PRO A 814 -25.09 27.68 -33.67
C PRO A 814 -23.92 28.64 -33.45
N GLY A 815 -22.85 28.15 -32.82
CA GLY A 815 -21.65 28.92 -32.56
C GLY A 815 -21.74 29.98 -31.45
N PHE A 816 -22.91 30.18 -30.82
CA PHE A 816 -23.10 31.21 -29.81
C PHE A 816 -23.61 30.66 -28.48
N CYS A 817 -24.90 30.35 -28.35
CA CYS A 817 -25.47 29.95 -27.07
C CYS A 817 -26.62 28.95 -27.20
N HIS A 818 -26.82 28.18 -26.14
CA HIS A 818 -28.05 27.49 -25.83
C HIS A 818 -28.95 28.41 -25.01
N VAL A 819 -30.25 28.42 -25.32
CA VAL A 819 -31.25 29.24 -24.67
C VAL A 819 -32.29 28.31 -24.04
N MET A 820 -32.33 28.27 -22.71
CA MET A 820 -33.25 27.43 -21.94
C MET A 820 -34.45 28.25 -21.45
N ASN A 821 -35.64 27.96 -21.97
CA ASN A 821 -36.85 28.70 -21.64
C ASN A 821 -37.63 28.08 -20.46
N ASN A 822 -37.10 28.27 -19.24
CA ASN A 822 -37.82 27.89 -18.03
C ASN A 822 -39.10 28.73 -17.81
N PRO A 823 -40.14 28.16 -17.18
CA PRO A 823 -41.39 28.86 -16.83
C PRO A 823 -41.15 30.14 -16.02
N ARG A 824 -41.91 31.21 -16.29
CA ARG A 824 -41.78 32.49 -15.59
C ARG A 824 -42.17 32.44 -14.11
N ASP A 825 -43.04 31.52 -13.73
CA ASP A 825 -43.45 31.30 -12.33
C ASP A 825 -42.39 30.52 -11.52
N TRP A 826 -41.32 30.05 -12.19
CA TRP A 826 -40.20 29.31 -11.62
C TRP A 826 -40.61 28.06 -10.82
N SER A 827 -41.75 27.47 -11.21
CA SER A 827 -42.31 26.26 -10.62
C SER A 827 -41.41 25.02 -10.80
N HIS A 828 -40.67 24.97 -11.91
CA HIS A 828 -39.70 23.95 -12.28
C HIS A 828 -38.59 24.52 -13.18
N ALA A 829 -37.54 23.75 -13.41
CA ALA A 829 -36.40 24.13 -14.25
C ALA A 829 -35.89 22.95 -15.07
N PHE A 830 -35.35 23.20 -16.26
CA PHE A 830 -34.76 22.17 -17.13
C PHE A 830 -33.22 22.22 -17.16
N ASN A 831 -32.63 22.98 -16.25
CA ASN A 831 -31.22 23.19 -16.10
C ASN A 831 -30.79 23.18 -14.64
N LEU A 832 -29.57 22.71 -14.38
CA LEU A 832 -29.03 22.52 -13.03
C LEU A 832 -27.60 23.06 -12.96
N PRO A 833 -27.25 23.98 -12.04
CA PRO A 833 -25.87 24.41 -11.82
C PRO A 833 -25.09 23.33 -11.04
N VAL A 834 -24.06 22.75 -11.66
CA VAL A 834 -23.41 21.52 -11.16
C VAL A 834 -22.04 21.80 -10.53
N VAL A 835 -21.15 22.50 -11.22
CA VAL A 835 -19.83 22.90 -10.68
C VAL A 835 -19.54 24.35 -10.98
N VAL A 836 -18.67 24.97 -10.19
CA VAL A 836 -18.14 26.31 -10.44
C VAL A 836 -16.66 26.20 -10.78
N VAL A 837 -16.27 26.78 -11.90
CA VAL A 837 -14.88 26.85 -12.34
C VAL A 837 -14.36 28.23 -12.03
N SER A 838 -13.31 28.31 -11.22
CA SER A 838 -12.57 29.57 -10.99
C SER A 838 -11.28 29.55 -11.80
N TYR A 839 -11.01 30.63 -12.52
CA TYR A 839 -9.97 30.68 -13.55
C TYR A 839 -9.36 32.08 -13.67
N GLY A 840 -8.10 32.17 -14.09
CA GLY A 840 -7.34 33.42 -14.08
C GLY A 840 -5.84 33.20 -14.22
N ILE A 841 -5.07 34.28 -14.13
CA ILE A 841 -3.59 34.23 -14.21
C ILE A 841 -2.98 33.87 -12.84
N GLN A 842 -3.75 33.99 -11.77
CA GLN A 842 -3.34 33.62 -10.42
C GLN A 842 -3.24 32.10 -10.26
N THR A 843 -2.40 31.65 -9.32
CA THR A 843 -2.23 30.23 -9.00
C THR A 843 -3.18 29.74 -7.90
N THR A 844 -3.82 30.66 -7.15
CA THR A 844 -4.76 30.33 -6.07
C THR A 844 -5.91 31.34 -6.00
N CYS A 845 -7.09 30.88 -5.58
CA CYS A 845 -8.23 31.74 -5.26
C CYS A 845 -9.17 31.09 -4.22
N PRO A 846 -9.87 31.88 -3.39
CA PRO A 846 -10.92 31.38 -2.50
C PRO A 846 -12.08 30.79 -3.32
N SER A 847 -12.88 29.89 -2.72
CA SER A 847 -14.05 29.36 -3.41
C SER A 847 -15.10 30.45 -3.56
N PRO A 848 -15.73 30.61 -4.72
CA PRO A 848 -16.90 31.48 -4.86
C PRO A 848 -18.14 30.92 -4.13
N LEU A 849 -18.04 29.70 -3.59
CA LEU A 849 -19.07 29.08 -2.74
C LEU A 849 -18.82 29.30 -1.24
N ASP A 850 -17.63 29.76 -0.85
CA ASP A 850 -17.27 30.04 0.55
C ASP A 850 -17.78 31.44 0.92
N ASN A 851 -18.74 31.48 1.85
CA ASN A 851 -19.16 32.59 2.73
C ASN A 851 -20.46 32.22 3.43
#